data_AF-A0A964EW62-F1
#
_entry.id   AF-A0A964EW62-F1
#
_cell.length_a   1.000
_cell.length_b   1.000
_cell.length_c   1.000
_cell.angle_alpha   90.00
_cell.angle_beta   90.00
_cell.angle_gamma   90.00
#
_symmetry.space_group_name_H-M   'P 1'
#
loop_
_entity.id
_entity.type
_entity.pdbx_description
1 polymer ?
#
loop_
_entity_poly.entity_id
_entity_poly.type
_entity_poly.pdbx_seq_one_letter_code
_entity_poly.pdbx_strand_id
1 'polypeptide(L)'
;MTPKMTRHAALLLLLVAPSVSHAAIRVAVEGSTTSAANAVAAQLNDDTYFDFTATAVGQNLINTPALLSNYDVVVTGDSGYSDYDWSLQMISAVRNWVTSGQGGLVTTGYLDSALWTGSIADAFDPLIPIDVNISQSGYCFYTHTLTVTTSHAVTDGITSFTVPGSSNEGSDYATDATNGQVLATISGTYCSPSTTLNSVVVGEYGSGHVAYLSPGYFGTTAAVNNAGIRSGDPDRLLEQAVAWAACNTTNDTDGDGIGDPCDNCPAVVNVGQADADGDGFGDDCDLCTDLDGDGYGDTSYSATTCTADCDDTDATVHPGAAEVWYDGVDTDCDGLSDYDADADTWDSDLYSGADCDDTDAAINPGAVETWYDGVDADCDGANDYDADADGYESDAWDGDDCDDTDRLVHPGALDEWYDGVDADCDGASDYDADRDGFNSDAYGGPDCDDTRADVSPVTTDVWYDGVDADCDGANDYDADADGDRSDLYGGTDCDDTDPSVYGGAPELADGLDNDCDGFDETHDADGDGLDVLAEVAAGTDPNDPDTDGDGLTDGEEVNDYGTDPLNPDTDGGGAADGLEVLADGTDPFDPTDDVHDDTDTDGDGLTDREEQVLGTDRLDDDTDDDGLTDGEEVNEHGTDPLDADTDGGGVGDGAELDHGTDPLNPADDFSADDTGSAGADKGCGCGTSGGAGAWLALVLLAALRRRRR
;
A
#
# COMPACT_ATOMS: atom_id res chain seq x y z
N MET A 1 12.49 41.15 31.15
CA MET A 1 11.58 40.32 31.97
C MET A 1 12.09 38.89 31.80
N THR A 2 12.81 38.40 32.80
CA THR A 2 13.31 37.02 32.85
C THR A 2 12.15 36.07 33.11
N PRO A 3 11.95 34.99 32.34
CA PRO A 3 11.00 33.96 32.71
C PRO A 3 11.64 33.09 33.81
N LYS A 4 10.88 32.92 34.89
CA LYS A 4 11.19 32.00 35.99
C LYS A 4 11.14 30.57 35.44
N MET A 5 12.26 29.85 35.51
CA MET A 5 12.26 28.39 35.47
C MET A 5 11.61 27.88 36.77
N THR A 6 10.41 27.34 36.66
CA THR A 6 9.81 26.46 37.65
C THR A 6 10.59 25.14 37.64
N ARG A 7 11.39 24.92 38.69
CA ARG A 7 11.91 23.59 39.03
C ARG A 7 10.70 22.70 39.34
N HIS A 8 10.35 21.80 38.43
CA HIS A 8 9.61 20.61 38.78
C HIS A 8 10.57 19.75 39.59
N ALA A 9 10.29 19.61 40.89
CA ALA A 9 10.89 18.58 41.70
C ALA A 9 10.37 17.25 41.17
N ALA A 10 11.19 16.55 40.39
CA ALA A 10 11.05 15.11 40.24
C ALA A 10 11.19 14.54 41.66
N LEU A 11 10.09 14.03 42.18
CA LEU A 11 10.08 13.21 43.38
C LEU A 11 10.65 11.86 42.93
N LEU A 12 11.98 11.80 42.80
CA LEU A 12 12.69 10.54 42.67
C LEU A 12 12.47 9.84 44.00
N LEU A 13 11.65 8.80 43.96
CA LEU A 13 11.43 7.89 45.06
C LEU A 13 12.76 7.14 45.22
N LEU A 14 13.73 7.71 45.94
CA LEU A 14 14.80 6.92 46.52
C LEU A 14 14.09 5.91 47.41
N LEU A 15 13.90 4.70 46.88
CA LEU A 15 13.78 3.50 47.68
C LEU A 15 15.11 3.42 48.42
N VAL A 16 15.19 4.09 49.57
CA VAL A 16 16.20 3.78 50.57
C VAL A 16 16.01 2.29 50.82
N ALA A 17 17.01 1.49 50.43
CA ALA A 17 17.07 0.08 50.73
C ALA A 17 16.59 -0.12 52.17
N PRO A 18 15.66 -1.06 52.42
CA PRO A 18 15.16 -1.27 53.76
C PRO A 18 16.32 -1.70 54.65
N SER A 19 16.84 -0.76 55.43
CA SER A 19 17.83 -1.01 56.48
C SER A 19 17.18 -1.89 57.55
N VAL A 20 17.26 -3.20 57.37
CA VAL A 20 16.85 -4.17 58.38
C VAL A 20 18.01 -4.25 59.37
N SER A 21 17.96 -3.38 60.40
CA SER A 21 19.02 -3.24 61.39
C SER A 21 19.43 -4.58 62.01
N HIS A 22 20.71 -4.92 61.86
CA HIS A 22 21.39 -5.79 62.83
C HIS A 22 21.23 -5.23 64.25
N ALA A 23 21.26 -6.08 65.26
CA ALA A 23 21.23 -5.58 66.63
C ALA A 23 22.55 -4.88 66.95
N ALA A 24 22.52 -3.55 67.13
CA ALA A 24 23.69 -2.74 67.46
C ALA A 24 24.56 -3.32 68.58
N ILE A 25 25.89 -3.31 68.39
CA ILE A 25 26.86 -3.80 69.37
C ILE A 25 26.88 -2.85 70.58
N ARG A 26 26.64 -3.38 71.79
CA ARG A 26 26.49 -2.55 73.00
C ARG A 26 27.85 -2.31 73.63
N VAL A 27 28.30 -1.06 73.64
CA VAL A 27 29.67 -0.74 74.09
C VAL A 27 29.64 0.10 75.37
N ALA A 28 30.39 -0.33 76.38
CA ALA A 28 30.70 0.49 77.55
C ALA A 28 32.02 1.22 77.33
N VAL A 29 31.99 2.54 77.24
CA VAL A 29 33.19 3.37 77.09
C VAL A 29 33.58 3.94 78.45
N GLU A 30 34.68 3.45 79.01
CA GLU A 30 35.25 3.84 80.30
C GLU A 30 36.46 4.75 80.04
N GLY A 31 36.46 5.96 80.60
CA GLY A 31 37.62 6.85 80.50
C GLY A 31 37.78 7.73 81.73
N SER A 32 38.97 8.31 81.88
CA SER A 32 39.30 9.07 83.08
C SER A 32 38.44 10.32 83.29
N THR A 33 37.88 10.87 82.21
CA THR A 33 36.90 11.95 82.26
C THR A 33 35.66 11.60 81.44
N THR A 34 34.49 12.04 81.91
CA THR A 34 33.22 11.84 81.18
C THR A 34 33.26 12.45 79.77
N SER A 35 33.97 13.57 79.58
CA SER A 35 34.10 14.20 78.27
C SER A 35 34.90 13.37 77.27
N ALA A 36 35.97 12.70 77.72
CA ALA A 36 36.76 11.81 76.87
C ALA A 36 35.97 10.57 76.47
N ALA A 37 35.33 9.92 77.44
CA ALA A 37 34.49 8.76 77.19
C ALA A 37 33.29 9.08 76.27
N ASN A 38 32.66 10.24 76.45
CA ASN A 38 31.59 10.71 75.55
C ASN A 38 32.08 10.92 74.11
N ALA A 39 33.32 11.39 73.92
CA ALA A 39 33.85 11.63 72.59
C ALA A 39 34.11 10.31 71.85
N VAL A 40 34.63 9.29 72.54
CA VAL A 40 34.82 7.95 71.97
C VAL A 40 33.48 7.24 71.74
N ALA A 41 32.52 7.38 72.66
CA ALA A 41 31.17 6.85 72.45
C ALA A 41 30.46 7.52 71.26
N ALA A 42 30.63 8.83 71.08
CA ALA A 42 30.06 9.54 69.94
C ALA A 42 30.73 9.18 68.61
N GLN A 43 32.02 8.79 68.64
CA GLN A 43 32.74 8.29 67.49
C GLN A 43 32.19 6.91 67.10
N LEU A 44 32.08 5.98 68.04
CA LEU A 44 31.49 4.66 67.75
C LEU A 44 30.03 4.76 67.27
N ASN A 45 29.23 5.70 67.77
CA ASN A 45 27.83 5.84 67.35
C ASN A 45 27.64 6.71 66.09
N ASP A 46 28.68 6.97 65.31
CA ASP A 46 28.53 7.65 64.02
C ASP A 46 28.21 6.68 62.85
N ASP A 47 28.13 5.39 63.17
CA ASP A 47 27.63 4.28 62.36
C ASP A 47 28.28 4.22 60.96
N THR A 48 29.59 4.44 60.90
CA THR A 48 30.32 4.48 59.62
C THR A 48 30.57 3.09 59.05
N TYR A 49 30.97 2.11 59.87
CA TYR A 49 31.23 0.72 59.42
C TYR A 49 30.44 -0.33 60.19
N PHE A 50 30.07 -0.07 61.45
CA PHE A 50 29.29 -1.00 62.27
C PHE A 50 28.24 -0.22 63.08
N ASP A 51 27.10 -0.85 63.34
CA ASP A 51 26.06 -0.27 64.20
C ASP A 51 26.42 -0.48 65.68
N PHE A 52 26.63 0.63 66.41
CA PHE A 52 26.96 0.60 67.83
C PHE A 52 25.91 1.30 68.69
N THR A 53 25.72 0.76 69.90
CA THR A 53 25.10 1.48 71.02
C THR A 53 26.15 1.70 72.11
N ALA A 54 27.06 2.63 71.87
CA ALA A 54 28.12 3.02 72.78
C ALA A 54 27.64 4.03 73.83
N THR A 55 27.92 3.73 75.09
CA THR A 55 27.57 4.56 76.24
C THR A 55 28.80 4.87 77.08
N ALA A 56 29.03 6.15 77.37
CA ALA A 56 30.05 6.56 78.32
C ALA A 56 29.66 6.15 79.74
N VAL A 57 30.53 5.40 80.42
CA VAL A 57 30.34 4.92 81.77
C VAL A 57 31.34 5.61 82.70
N GLY A 58 30.88 5.98 83.90
CA GLY A 58 31.76 6.56 84.91
C GLY A 58 32.78 5.54 85.43
N GLN A 59 33.93 6.05 85.90
CA GLN A 59 35.01 5.22 86.39
C GLN A 59 34.55 4.20 87.45
N ASN A 60 35.03 2.96 87.35
CA ASN A 60 34.74 1.89 88.32
C ASN A 60 33.24 1.52 88.51
N LEU A 61 32.35 1.94 87.61
CA LEU A 61 30.91 1.67 87.76
C LEU A 61 30.46 0.33 87.19
N ILE A 62 31.16 -0.24 86.20
CA ILE A 62 30.84 -1.54 85.57
C ILE A 62 31.57 -2.72 86.23
N ASN A 63 31.56 -2.76 87.56
CA ASN A 63 32.41 -3.66 88.37
C ASN A 63 31.70 -4.93 88.89
N THR A 64 30.61 -5.35 88.26
CA THR A 64 29.91 -6.61 88.57
C THR A 64 29.39 -7.30 87.31
N PRO A 65 29.21 -8.64 87.31
CA PRO A 65 28.70 -9.36 86.15
C PRO A 65 27.35 -8.84 85.64
N ALA A 66 26.44 -8.44 86.54
CA ALA A 66 25.11 -7.93 86.17
C ALA A 66 25.14 -6.54 85.50
N LEU A 67 26.21 -5.77 85.71
CA LEU A 67 26.41 -4.49 85.03
C LEU A 67 27.07 -4.72 83.67
N LEU A 68 28.05 -5.62 83.61
CA LEU A 68 28.74 -6.01 82.38
C LEU A 68 27.80 -6.71 81.38
N SER A 69 26.79 -7.46 81.82
CA SER A 69 25.83 -8.15 80.94
C SER A 69 24.95 -7.22 80.09
N ASN A 70 25.00 -5.90 80.31
CA ASN A 70 24.31 -4.92 79.47
C ASN A 70 25.13 -4.51 78.24
N TYR A 71 26.38 -4.99 78.14
CA TYR A 71 27.34 -4.63 77.13
C TYR A 71 27.93 -5.90 76.51
N ASP A 72 28.51 -5.75 75.33
CA ASP A 72 29.24 -6.77 74.58
C ASP A 72 30.74 -6.48 74.63
N VAL A 73 31.13 -5.20 74.70
CA VAL A 73 32.54 -4.76 74.78
C VAL A 73 32.73 -3.64 75.80
N VAL A 74 33.86 -3.67 76.50
CA VAL A 74 34.37 -2.53 77.26
C VAL A 74 35.52 -1.88 76.48
N VAL A 75 35.43 -0.58 76.23
CA VAL A 75 36.51 0.24 75.64
C VAL A 75 37.10 1.15 76.71
N THR A 76 38.42 1.14 76.85
CA THR A 76 39.12 1.95 77.86
C THR A 76 40.42 2.52 77.31
N GLY A 77 40.85 3.67 77.83
CA GLY A 77 42.14 4.27 77.49
C GLY A 77 42.49 5.47 78.37
N ASP A 78 43.75 5.91 78.30
CA ASP A 78 44.22 7.08 79.04
C ASP A 78 43.84 8.38 78.31
N SER A 79 43.41 9.39 79.07
CA SER A 79 43.15 10.75 78.57
C SER A 79 44.22 11.76 79.02
N GLY A 80 45.34 11.31 79.59
CA GLY A 80 46.51 12.11 79.98
C GLY A 80 46.50 12.66 81.41
N TYR A 81 45.75 12.07 82.35
CA TYR A 81 45.65 12.53 83.75
C TYR A 81 45.96 11.41 84.77
N SER A 82 46.71 11.74 85.82
CA SER A 82 47.25 10.80 86.84
C SER A 82 46.24 10.19 87.83
N ASP A 83 44.94 10.36 87.61
CA ASP A 83 43.88 9.96 88.56
C ASP A 83 43.02 8.79 88.03
N TYR A 84 43.46 8.10 86.98
CA TYR A 84 42.75 6.96 86.39
C TYR A 84 43.23 5.64 87.01
N ASP A 85 42.37 4.94 87.77
CA ASP A 85 42.74 3.65 88.37
C ASP A 85 41.52 2.71 88.47
N TRP A 86 41.59 1.56 87.78
CA TRP A 86 40.60 0.50 87.92
C TRP A 86 40.81 -0.19 89.28
N SER A 87 39.74 -0.26 90.07
CA SER A 87 39.71 -1.05 91.28
C SER A 87 39.96 -2.54 90.98
N LEU A 88 40.60 -3.26 91.92
CA LEU A 88 40.77 -4.72 91.81
C LEU A 88 39.45 -5.47 91.58
N GLN A 89 38.33 -4.93 92.07
CA GLN A 89 37.00 -5.47 91.82
C GLN A 89 36.60 -5.34 90.34
N MET A 90 36.80 -4.17 89.74
CA MET A 90 36.53 -3.93 88.32
C MET A 90 37.37 -4.86 87.45
N ILE A 91 38.68 -4.92 87.69
CA ILE A 91 39.62 -5.79 86.96
C ILE A 91 39.17 -7.25 87.05
N SER A 92 38.83 -7.73 88.26
CA SER A 92 38.38 -9.11 88.43
C SER A 92 37.04 -9.38 87.76
N ALA A 93 36.13 -8.41 87.71
CA ALA A 93 34.83 -8.56 87.06
C ALA A 93 34.98 -8.65 85.53
N VAL A 94 35.70 -7.71 84.93
CA VAL A 94 35.98 -7.70 83.48
C VAL A 94 36.76 -8.93 83.07
N ARG A 95 37.79 -9.33 83.83
CA ARG A 95 38.58 -10.54 83.52
C ARG A 95 37.70 -11.80 83.46
N ASN A 96 36.84 -12.01 84.46
CA ASN A 96 35.97 -13.19 84.47
C ASN A 96 34.96 -13.15 83.31
N TRP A 97 34.43 -11.97 83.01
CA TRP A 97 33.50 -11.75 81.92
C TRP A 97 34.14 -12.06 80.55
N VAL A 98 35.31 -11.48 80.26
CA VAL A 98 36.09 -11.75 79.04
C VAL A 98 36.50 -13.23 78.95
N THR A 99 37.11 -13.80 80.00
CA THR A 99 37.58 -15.19 79.95
C THR A 99 36.47 -16.23 79.80
N SER A 100 35.24 -15.87 80.17
CA SER A 100 34.06 -16.71 79.96
C SER A 100 33.42 -16.56 78.56
N GLY A 101 33.94 -15.67 77.71
CA GLY A 101 33.39 -15.38 76.39
C GLY A 101 32.10 -14.55 76.41
N GLN A 102 31.76 -13.93 77.55
CA GLN A 102 30.54 -13.12 77.66
C GLN A 102 30.69 -11.70 77.09
N GLY A 103 31.90 -11.32 76.65
CA GLY A 103 32.20 -10.09 75.95
C GLY A 103 33.71 -9.82 75.84
N GLY A 104 34.06 -8.67 75.29
CA GLY A 104 35.44 -8.31 74.95
C GLY A 104 35.97 -7.05 75.62
N LEU A 105 37.27 -6.81 75.43
CA LEU A 105 37.95 -5.63 75.95
C LEU A 105 38.81 -4.97 74.85
N VAL A 106 38.63 -3.67 74.64
CA VAL A 106 39.53 -2.86 73.80
C VAL A 106 40.21 -1.84 74.68
N THR A 107 41.54 -1.84 74.65
CA THR A 107 42.39 -0.89 75.36
C THR A 107 43.09 0.01 74.38
N THR A 108 43.16 1.31 74.66
CA THR A 108 43.73 2.27 73.72
C THR A 108 44.69 3.28 74.36
N GLY A 109 45.61 3.80 73.56
CA GLY A 109 46.53 4.85 73.97
C GLY A 109 47.61 4.38 74.94
N TYR A 110 48.10 5.32 75.73
CA TYR A 110 49.25 5.13 76.59
C TYR A 110 48.85 4.71 78.00
N LEU A 111 49.18 3.49 78.43
CA LEU A 111 48.72 2.93 79.71
C LEU A 111 49.59 3.34 80.94
N ASP A 112 50.44 4.37 80.81
CA ASP A 112 51.56 4.74 81.72
C ASP A 112 51.17 5.35 83.07
N SER A 113 49.96 5.84 83.24
CA SER A 113 49.57 6.54 84.47
C SER A 113 48.67 5.72 85.40
N ALA A 114 48.04 4.65 84.91
CA ALA A 114 47.00 3.92 85.64
C ALA A 114 47.47 2.66 86.39
N LEU A 115 48.61 2.08 86.01
CA LEU A 115 48.98 0.72 86.46
C LEU A 115 50.28 0.67 87.29
N TRP A 116 51.05 1.76 87.37
CA TRP A 116 52.49 1.72 87.68
C TRP A 116 52.93 1.45 89.13
N THR A 117 52.03 1.11 90.06
CA THR A 117 52.51 0.63 91.39
C THR A 117 51.67 -0.49 91.99
N GLY A 118 52.31 -1.65 92.19
CA GLY A 118 51.83 -2.71 93.08
C GLY A 118 50.79 -3.63 92.44
N SER A 119 49.83 -4.08 93.25
CA SER A 119 48.92 -5.20 92.93
C SER A 119 47.95 -4.96 91.76
N ILE A 120 47.88 -3.76 91.19
CA ILE A 120 46.93 -3.39 90.12
C ILE A 120 47.51 -3.71 88.73
N ALA A 121 48.76 -3.34 88.43
CA ALA A 121 49.45 -3.81 87.22
C ALA A 121 49.47 -5.34 87.14
N ASP A 122 49.88 -6.01 88.23
CA ASP A 122 49.88 -7.48 88.33
C ASP A 122 48.49 -8.10 88.06
N ALA A 123 47.41 -7.35 88.33
CA ALA A 123 46.05 -7.78 88.10
C ALA A 123 45.53 -7.40 86.70
N PHE A 124 46.04 -6.36 86.05
CA PHE A 124 45.56 -5.95 84.74
C PHE A 124 46.32 -6.64 83.60
N ASP A 125 47.62 -6.85 83.76
CA ASP A 125 48.51 -7.46 82.77
C ASP A 125 47.97 -8.78 82.18
N PRO A 126 47.42 -9.74 82.96
CA PRO A 126 46.87 -10.98 82.41
C PRO A 126 45.54 -10.85 81.63
N LEU A 127 45.06 -9.62 81.40
CA LEU A 127 43.81 -9.32 80.72
C LEU A 127 44.03 -8.63 79.36
N ILE A 128 45.25 -8.24 79.01
CA ILE A 128 45.57 -7.49 77.80
C ILE A 128 46.69 -8.16 76.99
N PRO A 129 46.68 -8.07 75.65
CA PRO A 129 47.59 -8.84 74.78
C PRO A 129 49.04 -8.31 74.75
N ILE A 130 49.38 -7.41 75.66
CA ILE A 130 50.67 -6.74 75.79
C ILE A 130 51.19 -6.90 77.21
N ASP A 131 52.51 -7.05 77.36
CA ASP A 131 53.18 -7.09 78.65
C ASP A 131 53.44 -5.66 79.14
N VAL A 132 52.69 -5.26 80.17
CA VAL A 132 52.83 -3.96 80.83
C VAL A 132 53.72 -4.01 82.08
N ASN A 133 54.20 -5.20 82.46
CA ASN A 133 55.07 -5.43 83.62
C ASN A 133 56.57 -5.26 83.31
N ILE A 134 56.95 -5.28 82.03
CA ILE A 134 58.30 -4.92 81.59
C ILE A 134 58.44 -3.39 81.42
N SER A 135 59.61 -2.84 81.77
CA SER A 135 59.88 -1.42 81.53
C SER A 135 59.74 -1.12 80.05
N GLN A 136 58.88 -0.15 79.71
CA GLN A 136 58.66 0.37 78.37
C GLN A 136 59.93 0.33 77.52
N SER A 137 59.89 -0.45 76.44
CA SER A 137 61.07 -0.64 75.59
C SER A 137 61.23 0.51 74.60
N GLY A 138 60.15 1.24 74.26
CA GLY A 138 60.20 2.42 73.40
C GLY A 138 58.90 3.25 73.30
N TYR A 139 59.02 4.45 72.71
CA TYR A 139 57.94 5.42 72.51
C TYR A 139 58.04 6.12 71.15
N CYS A 140 56.92 6.58 70.58
CA CYS A 140 56.86 7.47 69.41
C CYS A 140 56.19 8.81 69.75
N PHE A 141 56.84 9.92 69.39
CA PHE A 141 56.30 11.27 69.52
C PHE A 141 55.92 11.87 68.15
N TYR A 142 55.02 12.85 68.19
CA TYR A 142 54.53 13.59 67.02
C TYR A 142 53.82 12.69 66.00
N THR A 143 53.49 13.27 64.85
CA THR A 143 52.91 12.55 63.72
C THR A 143 53.77 11.36 63.31
N HIS A 144 53.15 10.19 63.23
CA HIS A 144 53.79 8.92 62.87
C HIS A 144 52.86 8.10 61.97
N THR A 145 53.39 7.06 61.34
CA THR A 145 52.63 6.21 60.42
C THR A 145 52.42 4.85 61.04
N LEU A 146 51.16 4.44 61.13
CA LEU A 146 50.76 3.07 61.42
C LEU A 146 50.73 2.29 60.11
N THR A 147 51.32 1.11 60.09
CA THR A 147 51.37 0.22 58.92
C THR A 147 50.93 -1.17 59.33
N VAL A 148 49.93 -1.70 58.62
CA VAL A 148 49.44 -3.06 58.83
C VAL A 148 50.49 -4.05 58.33
N THR A 149 50.82 -4.99 59.20
CA THR A 149 51.83 -6.02 58.95
C THR A 149 51.21 -7.40 58.79
N THR A 150 49.94 -7.58 59.17
CA THR A 150 49.23 -8.85 59.10
C THR A 150 47.76 -8.60 58.80
N SER A 151 47.22 -9.33 57.82
CA SER A 151 45.79 -9.30 57.48
C SER A 151 44.97 -9.92 58.59
N HIS A 152 43.92 -9.24 59.02
CA HIS A 152 43.05 -9.66 60.11
C HIS A 152 41.75 -8.82 60.06
N ALA A 153 40.64 -9.30 60.61
CA ALA A 153 39.37 -8.56 60.63
C ALA A 153 39.50 -7.13 61.21
N VAL A 154 40.30 -6.99 62.27
CA VAL A 154 40.64 -5.69 62.91
C VAL A 154 41.41 -4.72 62.01
N THR A 155 42.04 -5.20 60.94
CA THR A 155 42.83 -4.37 60.00
C THR A 155 42.32 -4.45 58.57
N ASP A 156 41.11 -4.97 58.37
CA ASP A 156 40.56 -5.17 57.05
C ASP A 156 40.35 -3.83 56.31
N GLY A 157 40.70 -3.78 55.03
CA GLY A 157 40.71 -2.54 54.23
C GLY A 157 41.72 -1.47 54.66
N ILE A 158 42.49 -1.69 55.73
CA ILE A 158 43.49 -0.73 56.23
C ILE A 158 44.88 -1.18 55.80
N THR A 159 45.58 -0.32 55.04
CA THR A 159 46.98 -0.59 54.66
C THR A 159 47.96 0.18 55.54
N SER A 160 47.76 1.49 55.66
CA SER A 160 48.55 2.37 56.52
C SER A 160 47.88 3.73 56.64
N PHE A 161 48.02 4.37 57.79
CA PHE A 161 47.54 5.74 57.97
C PHE A 161 48.46 6.55 58.88
N THR A 162 48.25 7.86 58.84
CA THR A 162 49.00 8.81 59.67
C THR A 162 48.25 9.05 60.97
N VAL A 163 48.87 8.73 62.10
CA VAL A 163 48.37 9.08 63.42
C VAL A 163 48.81 10.53 63.73
N PRO A 164 47.87 11.49 63.87
CA PRO A 164 48.21 12.87 64.20
C PRO A 164 48.61 12.98 65.68
N GLY A 165 49.76 13.59 66.00
CA GLY A 165 50.30 13.53 67.37
C GLY A 165 50.58 14.86 68.07
N SER A 166 50.48 14.87 69.40
CA SER A 166 51.28 15.78 70.26
C SER A 166 51.80 15.23 71.61
N SER A 167 51.56 13.96 71.99
CA SER A 167 52.22 13.33 73.16
C SER A 167 52.04 11.80 73.23
N ASN A 168 53.13 11.01 73.32
CA ASN A 168 53.15 9.54 73.60
C ASN A 168 51.94 8.74 73.07
N GLU A 169 51.83 8.56 71.75
CA GLU A 169 50.71 7.82 71.12
C GLU A 169 51.16 6.48 70.54
N GLY A 170 52.37 6.07 70.91
CA GLY A 170 53.00 4.84 70.48
C GLY A 170 53.86 4.30 71.60
N SER A 171 53.61 3.07 72.02
CA SER A 171 54.40 2.38 73.04
C SER A 171 54.74 0.97 72.58
N ASP A 172 56.02 0.65 72.64
CA ASP A 172 56.54 -0.69 72.37
C ASP A 172 56.41 -1.54 73.63
N TYR A 173 55.21 -2.06 73.85
CA TYR A 173 55.02 -3.15 74.78
C TYR A 173 55.43 -4.45 74.07
N ALA A 174 56.16 -5.32 74.77
CA ALA A 174 56.33 -6.68 74.26
C ALA A 174 54.94 -7.32 74.18
N THR A 175 54.69 -8.11 73.14
CA THR A 175 53.49 -8.92 73.12
C THR A 175 53.51 -9.91 74.28
N ASP A 176 52.35 -10.17 74.88
CA ASP A 176 52.23 -11.36 75.73
C ASP A 176 52.48 -12.57 74.85
N ALA A 177 53.62 -13.24 75.06
CA ALA A 177 54.07 -14.34 74.21
C ALA A 177 53.09 -15.53 74.18
N THR A 178 52.11 -15.56 75.08
CA THR A 178 51.11 -16.63 75.16
C THR A 178 49.92 -16.36 74.24
N ASN A 179 49.43 -15.11 74.19
CA ASN A 179 48.12 -14.78 73.63
C ASN A 179 48.13 -13.58 72.66
N GLY A 180 49.24 -12.87 72.47
CA GLY A 180 49.30 -11.65 71.67
C GLY A 180 49.77 -11.85 70.23
N GLN A 181 49.00 -11.35 69.26
CA GLN A 181 49.33 -11.25 67.84
C GLN A 181 49.45 -9.78 67.41
N VAL A 182 50.59 -9.40 66.84
CA VAL A 182 50.80 -8.05 66.28
C VAL A 182 50.17 -7.96 64.89
N LEU A 183 49.26 -7.01 64.70
CA LEU A 183 48.61 -6.74 63.42
C LEU A 183 49.19 -5.55 62.68
N ALA A 184 49.64 -4.54 63.44
CA ALA A 184 50.23 -3.34 62.88
C ALA A 184 51.37 -2.81 63.74
N THR A 185 52.29 -2.12 63.07
CA THR A 185 53.41 -1.44 63.69
C THR A 185 53.38 0.05 63.39
N ILE A 186 53.96 0.85 64.26
CA ILE A 186 54.15 2.28 64.03
C ILE A 186 55.61 2.58 63.75
N SER A 187 55.86 3.52 62.84
CA SER A 187 57.20 4.03 62.55
C SER A 187 57.18 5.55 62.40
N GLY A 188 58.30 6.19 62.77
CA GLY A 188 58.39 7.65 62.76
C GLY A 188 59.77 8.16 63.16
N THR A 189 60.04 9.43 62.82
CA THR A 189 61.34 10.08 63.07
C THR A 189 61.67 10.21 64.56
N TYR A 190 60.66 10.17 65.43
CA TYR A 190 60.79 10.31 66.88
C TYR A 190 60.39 9.05 67.66
N CYS A 191 60.56 7.88 67.04
CA CYS A 191 60.45 6.59 67.71
C CYS A 191 61.80 6.19 68.33
N SER A 192 61.83 5.82 69.61
CA SER A 192 63.05 5.46 70.34
C SER A 192 62.78 4.27 71.24
N PRO A 193 63.71 3.29 71.37
CA PRO A 193 65.01 3.15 70.73
C PRO A 193 64.93 2.47 69.36
N SER A 194 63.77 1.90 69.00
CA SER A 194 63.49 1.28 67.71
C SER A 194 62.82 2.26 66.76
N THR A 195 63.05 2.10 65.46
CA THR A 195 62.34 2.84 64.40
C THR A 195 60.95 2.26 64.10
N THR A 196 60.62 1.12 64.69
CA THR A 196 59.35 0.40 64.50
C THR A 196 58.89 -0.19 65.85
N LEU A 197 57.67 0.10 66.28
CA LEU A 197 57.08 -0.39 67.54
C LEU A 197 55.77 -1.13 67.25
N ASN A 198 55.40 -2.10 68.09
CA ASN A 198 54.08 -2.72 68.04
C ASN A 198 53.00 -1.66 68.34
N SER A 199 51.89 -1.69 67.59
CA SER A 199 50.84 -0.68 67.73
C SER A 199 49.46 -1.29 67.88
N VAL A 200 49.12 -2.27 67.05
CA VAL A 200 47.85 -3.00 67.13
C VAL A 200 48.18 -4.42 67.50
N VAL A 201 47.70 -4.85 68.66
CA VAL A 201 47.91 -6.21 69.16
C VAL A 201 46.57 -6.77 69.59
N VAL A 202 46.23 -7.94 69.08
CA VAL A 202 45.01 -8.67 69.45
C VAL A 202 45.37 -9.93 70.22
N GLY A 203 44.44 -10.45 71.02
CA GLY A 203 44.62 -11.71 71.70
C GLY A 203 43.33 -12.33 72.18
N GLU A 204 43.38 -13.63 72.38
CA GLU A 204 42.27 -14.43 72.88
C GLU A 204 42.53 -14.81 74.34
N TYR A 205 41.57 -14.50 75.21
CA TYR A 205 41.63 -14.81 76.63
C TYR A 205 40.43 -15.67 77.00
N GLY A 206 40.65 -16.97 77.17
CA GLY A 206 39.55 -17.92 77.34
C GLY A 206 38.74 -18.04 76.05
N SER A 207 37.49 -17.63 76.08
CA SER A 207 36.61 -17.54 74.89
C SER A 207 36.29 -16.10 74.48
N GLY A 208 36.96 -15.11 75.06
CA GLY A 208 36.77 -13.69 74.75
C GLY A 208 37.95 -13.09 73.98
N HIS A 209 37.66 -12.02 73.25
CA HIS A 209 38.61 -11.29 72.44
C HIS A 209 39.05 -9.99 73.11
N VAL A 210 40.35 -9.69 73.01
CA VAL A 210 40.94 -8.49 73.57
C VAL A 210 41.85 -7.81 72.56
N ALA A 211 41.68 -6.51 72.38
CA ALA A 211 42.54 -5.69 71.53
C ALA A 211 43.26 -4.59 72.31
N TYR A 212 44.49 -4.29 71.88
CA TYR A 212 45.24 -3.13 72.27
C TYR A 212 45.56 -2.29 71.04
N LEU A 213 45.20 -1.01 71.09
CA LEU A 213 45.48 -0.02 70.04
C LEU A 213 46.36 1.09 70.62
N SER A 214 47.59 1.24 70.15
CA SER A 214 48.45 2.33 70.61
C SER A 214 47.91 3.74 70.30
N PRO A 215 47.17 4.00 69.19
CA PRO A 215 46.57 5.31 68.97
C PRO A 215 45.63 5.71 70.12
N GLY A 216 45.74 6.96 70.58
CA GLY A 216 45.00 7.46 71.74
C GLY A 216 43.66 8.10 71.36
N TYR A 217 42.55 7.41 71.58
CA TYR A 217 41.20 7.90 71.26
C TYR A 217 40.59 8.80 72.35
N PHE A 218 41.12 8.73 73.58
CA PHE A 218 40.58 9.43 74.76
C PHE A 218 41.16 10.85 75.00
N GLY A 219 42.00 11.40 74.11
CA GLY A 219 42.56 12.75 74.24
C GLY A 219 41.52 13.88 74.09
N THR A 220 41.54 14.89 74.98
CA THR A 220 40.52 15.99 75.00
C THR A 220 41.07 17.44 75.08
N THR A 221 42.38 17.68 75.09
CA THR A 221 42.91 19.07 75.08
C THR A 221 43.06 19.63 73.67
N ALA A 222 43.01 20.95 73.48
CA ALA A 222 43.10 21.61 72.16
C ALA A 222 44.43 21.36 71.41
N ALA A 223 45.45 20.78 72.05
CA ALA A 223 46.69 20.30 71.41
C ALA A 223 46.55 18.87 70.82
N VAL A 224 45.50 18.14 71.21
CA VAL A 224 45.07 16.81 70.74
C VAL A 224 43.65 16.89 70.16
N ASN A 225 43.32 17.98 69.46
CA ASN A 225 42.16 18.01 68.56
C ASN A 225 42.42 17.01 67.42
N ASN A 226 42.23 15.74 67.73
CA ASN A 226 42.51 14.60 66.88
C ASN A 226 41.37 14.40 65.89
N ALA A 227 41.02 15.45 65.14
CA ALA A 227 40.04 15.37 64.05
C ALA A 227 40.43 14.27 63.04
N GLY A 228 41.73 13.97 62.92
CA GLY A 228 42.21 12.88 62.08
C GLY A 228 42.13 11.47 62.66
N ILE A 229 41.77 11.26 63.94
CA ILE A 229 41.58 9.90 64.51
C ILE A 229 40.11 9.46 64.60
N ARG A 230 39.18 10.39 64.33
CA ARG A 230 37.72 10.22 64.44
C ARG A 230 37.03 10.10 63.08
N SER A 231 37.77 9.74 62.05
CA SER A 231 37.26 9.51 60.70
C SER A 231 38.27 8.72 59.87
N GLY A 232 37.83 8.00 58.85
CA GLY A 232 38.70 7.26 57.92
C GLY A 232 39.36 6.04 58.57
N ASP A 233 40.53 5.61 58.09
CA ASP A 233 41.19 4.39 58.58
C ASP A 233 41.41 4.29 60.10
N PRO A 234 41.76 5.36 60.85
CA PRO A 234 41.88 5.27 62.30
C PRO A 234 40.55 4.99 62.99
N ASP A 235 39.47 5.52 62.44
CA ASP A 235 38.14 5.30 62.97
C ASP A 235 37.65 3.90 62.66
N ARG A 236 37.80 3.48 61.39
CA ARG A 236 37.63 2.08 60.96
C ARG A 236 38.40 1.10 61.85
N LEU A 237 39.66 1.42 62.20
CA LEU A 237 40.47 0.58 63.09
C LEU A 237 39.84 0.43 64.49
N LEU A 238 39.32 1.52 65.07
CA LEU A 238 38.66 1.46 66.37
C LEU A 238 37.39 0.62 66.28
N GLU A 239 36.55 0.88 65.28
CA GLU A 239 35.28 0.17 65.09
C GLU A 239 35.50 -1.32 64.84
N GLN A 240 36.41 -1.70 63.92
CA GLN A 240 36.75 -3.09 63.65
C GLN A 240 37.34 -3.79 64.88
N ALA A 241 38.14 -3.10 65.69
CA ALA A 241 38.66 -3.65 66.95
C ALA A 241 37.54 -3.91 67.97
N VAL A 242 36.55 -3.02 68.06
CA VAL A 242 35.39 -3.17 68.95
C VAL A 242 34.48 -4.27 68.44
N ALA A 243 34.16 -4.32 67.15
CA ALA A 243 33.33 -5.36 66.54
C ALA A 243 33.97 -6.75 66.72
N TRP A 244 35.26 -6.88 66.43
CA TRP A 244 36.00 -8.12 66.66
C TRP A 244 36.03 -8.51 68.15
N ALA A 245 36.17 -7.54 69.06
CA ALA A 245 36.12 -7.82 70.49
C ALA A 245 34.72 -8.29 70.95
N ALA A 246 33.65 -7.82 70.31
CA ALA A 246 32.27 -8.21 70.59
C ALA A 246 31.94 -9.63 70.12
N CYS A 247 32.64 -10.07 69.07
CA CYS A 247 32.48 -11.33 68.38
C CYS A 247 32.69 -12.50 69.36
N ASN A 248 31.60 -13.03 69.91
CA ASN A 248 31.64 -14.12 70.87
C ASN A 248 30.80 -15.31 70.37
N THR A 249 31.37 -16.51 70.45
CA THR A 249 30.70 -17.75 70.01
C THR A 249 29.73 -18.30 71.06
N THR A 250 29.50 -17.57 72.16
CA THR A 250 28.49 -17.95 73.16
C THR A 250 27.08 -17.56 72.75
N ASN A 251 26.96 -16.64 71.79
CA ASN A 251 25.73 -16.20 71.17
C ASN A 251 25.89 -16.25 69.64
N ASP A 252 25.79 -17.47 69.10
CA ASP A 252 25.90 -17.84 67.68
C ASP A 252 24.62 -18.62 67.34
N THR A 253 23.72 -17.98 66.59
CA THR A 253 22.35 -18.42 66.37
C THR A 253 22.24 -19.50 65.32
N ASP A 254 23.08 -19.49 64.29
CA ASP A 254 23.05 -20.45 63.19
C ASP A 254 24.12 -21.56 63.30
N GLY A 255 25.10 -21.39 64.18
CA GLY A 255 26.12 -22.36 64.53
C GLY A 255 27.27 -22.45 63.52
N ASP A 256 27.52 -21.40 62.75
CA ASP A 256 28.58 -21.37 61.75
C ASP A 256 29.99 -21.11 62.35
N GLY A 257 30.04 -20.67 63.61
CA GLY A 257 31.27 -20.39 64.36
C GLY A 257 31.65 -18.91 64.40
N ILE A 258 30.87 -18.02 63.78
CA ILE A 258 30.89 -16.58 63.94
C ILE A 258 29.78 -16.21 64.94
N GLY A 259 30.03 -15.24 65.82
CA GLY A 259 29.04 -14.85 66.83
C GLY A 259 28.04 -13.83 66.27
N ASP A 260 26.77 -13.88 66.64
CA ASP A 260 25.73 -12.94 66.19
C ASP A 260 26.16 -11.45 66.18
N PRO A 261 26.95 -10.93 67.15
CA PRO A 261 27.37 -9.51 67.13
C PRO A 261 28.35 -9.12 66.02
N CYS A 262 28.96 -10.09 65.34
CA CYS A 262 29.97 -9.90 64.29
C CYS A 262 29.65 -10.71 63.02
N ASP A 263 28.49 -11.35 62.99
CA ASP A 263 28.02 -12.17 61.89
C ASP A 263 27.18 -11.30 60.96
N ASN A 264 27.57 -11.17 59.69
CA ASN A 264 26.80 -10.43 58.69
C ASN A 264 25.59 -11.22 58.15
N CYS A 265 25.41 -12.49 58.57
CA CYS A 265 24.22 -13.30 58.39
C CYS A 265 23.86 -14.18 59.61
N PRO A 266 23.43 -13.62 60.78
CA PRO A 266 23.24 -14.36 62.05
C PRO A 266 22.23 -15.51 62.04
N ALA A 267 21.47 -15.66 60.97
CA ALA A 267 20.46 -16.70 60.81
C ALA A 267 20.77 -17.65 59.65
N VAL A 268 21.85 -17.42 58.89
CA VAL A 268 22.20 -18.13 57.66
C VAL A 268 23.69 -18.42 57.66
N VAL A 269 24.02 -19.71 57.84
CA VAL A 269 25.38 -20.22 57.94
C VAL A 269 26.25 -19.71 56.79
N ASN A 270 27.20 -18.83 57.09
CA ASN A 270 28.08 -18.19 56.11
C ASN A 270 29.48 -17.92 56.70
N VAL A 271 30.18 -19.00 57.09
CA VAL A 271 31.53 -18.98 57.71
C VAL A 271 32.54 -18.04 57.03
N GLY A 272 32.38 -17.77 55.73
CA GLY A 272 33.24 -16.88 54.94
C GLY A 272 32.97 -15.39 55.10
N GLN A 273 31.79 -14.99 55.59
CA GLN A 273 31.38 -13.59 55.82
C GLN A 273 31.64 -12.71 54.59
N ALA A 274 31.37 -13.24 53.39
CA ALA A 274 31.48 -12.47 52.15
C ALA A 274 30.36 -11.43 52.09
N ASP A 275 30.67 -10.25 51.58
CA ASP A 275 29.82 -9.06 51.50
C ASP A 275 30.34 -8.23 50.31
N ALA A 276 29.76 -8.44 49.13
CA ALA A 276 30.29 -7.97 47.86
C ALA A 276 30.07 -6.47 47.63
N ASP A 277 28.92 -5.94 48.02
CA ASP A 277 28.56 -4.53 47.91
C ASP A 277 28.92 -3.70 49.15
N GLY A 278 29.25 -4.37 50.27
CA GLY A 278 29.74 -3.73 51.48
C GLY A 278 28.65 -3.04 52.30
N ASP A 279 27.39 -3.47 52.14
CA ASP A 279 26.24 -2.89 52.84
C ASP A 279 26.05 -3.46 54.28
N GLY A 280 26.85 -4.48 54.62
CA GLY A 280 26.85 -5.16 55.91
C GLY A 280 25.95 -6.38 55.99
N PHE A 281 25.27 -6.77 54.91
CA PHE A 281 24.65 -8.07 54.73
C PHE A 281 25.60 -9.00 53.99
N GLY A 282 25.70 -10.25 54.44
CA GLY A 282 26.51 -11.20 53.71
C GLY A 282 25.82 -11.70 52.44
N ASP A 283 26.59 -11.98 51.39
CA ASP A 283 26.10 -12.50 50.09
C ASP A 283 25.10 -13.67 50.21
N ASP A 284 25.21 -14.47 51.28
CA ASP A 284 24.37 -15.64 51.54
C ASP A 284 22.98 -15.30 52.12
N CYS A 285 22.80 -14.10 52.68
CA CYS A 285 21.54 -13.62 53.25
C CYS A 285 21.08 -12.25 52.73
N ASP A 286 21.86 -11.65 51.84
CA ASP A 286 21.55 -10.40 51.17
C ASP A 286 20.48 -10.60 50.10
N LEU A 287 19.44 -9.77 50.15
CA LEU A 287 18.31 -9.83 49.23
C LEU A 287 18.54 -8.97 47.98
N CYS A 288 19.54 -8.09 48.00
CA CYS A 288 19.93 -7.29 46.85
C CYS A 288 21.40 -6.91 46.91
N THR A 289 22.23 -7.76 46.33
CA THR A 289 23.65 -7.45 46.12
C THR A 289 23.77 -6.47 44.97
N ASP A 290 23.95 -5.19 45.31
CA ASP A 290 23.88 -4.02 44.43
C ASP A 290 25.24 -3.31 44.45
N LEU A 291 26.11 -3.67 43.49
CA LEU A 291 27.52 -3.27 43.52
C LEU A 291 27.75 -1.77 43.24
N ASP A 292 26.84 -1.11 42.52
CA ASP A 292 26.97 0.29 42.13
C ASP A 292 25.99 1.26 42.82
N GLY A 293 25.00 0.71 43.54
CA GLY A 293 24.12 1.42 44.45
C GLY A 293 22.92 2.07 43.78
N ASP A 294 22.46 1.57 42.64
CA ASP A 294 21.36 2.13 41.87
C ASP A 294 19.98 1.51 42.21
N GLY A 295 19.98 0.41 42.97
CA GLY A 295 18.81 -0.33 43.44
C GLY A 295 18.44 -1.56 42.59
N TYR A 296 19.22 -1.88 41.57
CA TYR A 296 19.22 -3.13 40.82
C TYR A 296 20.41 -3.99 41.28
N GLY A 297 20.39 -5.29 41.00
CA GLY A 297 21.37 -6.19 41.59
C GLY A 297 21.74 -7.39 40.74
N ASP A 298 22.89 -7.99 41.04
CA ASP A 298 23.37 -9.20 40.36
C ASP A 298 22.62 -10.46 40.84
N THR A 299 21.84 -11.04 39.92
CA THR A 299 21.13 -12.30 40.15
C THR A 299 22.01 -13.55 40.17
N SER A 300 23.32 -13.42 39.97
CA SER A 300 24.28 -14.50 40.13
C SER A 300 24.47 -14.90 41.59
N TYR A 301 24.18 -14.00 42.53
CA TYR A 301 24.13 -14.28 43.96
C TYR A 301 22.83 -14.98 44.34
N SER A 302 22.95 -16.09 45.08
CA SER A 302 21.82 -17.01 45.27
C SER A 302 20.73 -16.51 46.22
N ALA A 303 21.04 -15.50 47.03
CA ALA A 303 20.10 -14.86 47.94
C ALA A 303 19.40 -13.64 47.30
N THR A 304 19.97 -13.07 46.23
CA THR A 304 19.43 -11.90 45.52
C THR A 304 18.03 -12.17 44.99
N THR A 305 17.12 -11.26 45.33
CA THR A 305 15.71 -11.28 44.91
C THR A 305 15.25 -9.95 44.32
N CYS A 306 16.11 -8.93 44.30
CA CYS A 306 15.83 -7.68 43.60
C CYS A 306 15.86 -7.86 42.07
N THR A 307 15.50 -6.79 41.36
CA THR A 307 15.42 -6.81 39.91
C THR A 307 16.82 -6.92 39.34
N ALA A 308 16.99 -7.79 38.34
CA ALA A 308 18.29 -8.07 37.74
C ALA A 308 18.84 -6.83 37.02
N ASP A 309 20.11 -6.54 37.26
CA ASP A 309 20.90 -5.64 36.43
C ASP A 309 21.64 -6.42 35.32
N CYS A 310 21.72 -5.85 34.12
CA CYS A 310 22.52 -6.39 33.04
C CYS A 310 24.00 -5.94 33.09
N ASP A 311 24.31 -4.83 33.76
CA ASP A 311 25.66 -4.42 34.15
C ASP A 311 25.66 -3.81 35.56
N ASP A 312 25.69 -4.68 36.56
CA ASP A 312 25.75 -4.36 38.00
C ASP A 312 27.03 -3.61 38.45
N THR A 313 27.81 -3.07 37.51
CA THR A 313 29.00 -2.27 37.79
C THR A 313 28.91 -0.84 37.28
N ASP A 314 27.81 -0.49 36.59
CA ASP A 314 27.54 0.82 36.05
C ASP A 314 26.10 1.28 36.35
N ALA A 315 25.94 2.11 37.38
CA ALA A 315 24.67 2.68 37.84
C ALA A 315 23.89 3.52 36.79
N THR A 316 24.36 3.60 35.54
CA THR A 316 23.62 4.19 34.42
C THR A 316 22.98 3.16 33.50
N VAL A 317 23.37 1.89 33.62
CA VAL A 317 22.84 0.74 32.88
C VAL A 317 21.97 -0.04 33.83
N HIS A 318 20.66 0.02 33.65
CA HIS A 318 19.72 -0.69 34.52
C HIS A 318 18.33 -0.76 33.89
N PRO A 319 17.47 -1.70 34.32
CA PRO A 319 16.09 -1.79 33.88
C PRO A 319 15.34 -0.43 33.87
N GLY A 320 14.88 -0.01 32.69
CA GLY A 320 14.11 1.21 32.51
C GLY A 320 14.93 2.51 32.59
N ALA A 321 16.25 2.44 32.42
CA ALA A 321 17.06 3.60 32.07
C ALA A 321 16.61 4.22 30.73
N ALA A 322 17.15 5.38 30.39
CA ALA A 322 16.84 6.00 29.10
C ALA A 322 17.89 5.58 28.09
N GLU A 323 17.47 4.93 27.01
CA GLU A 323 18.39 4.46 25.98
C GLU A 323 19.16 5.58 25.28
N VAL A 324 20.43 5.29 25.01
CA VAL A 324 21.32 6.12 24.20
C VAL A 324 21.69 5.34 22.95
N TRP A 325 20.84 5.44 21.94
CA TRP A 325 21.02 4.73 20.68
C TRP A 325 22.42 4.89 20.07
N TYR A 326 22.93 3.76 19.56
CA TYR A 326 24.13 3.60 18.74
C TYR A 326 25.48 3.74 19.47
N ASP A 327 25.53 3.51 20.77
CA ASP A 327 26.79 3.47 21.54
C ASP A 327 27.28 2.05 21.88
N GLY A 328 26.48 1.03 21.55
CA GLY A 328 26.72 -0.40 21.72
C GLY A 328 26.35 -0.93 23.10
N VAL A 329 25.61 -0.17 23.91
CA VAL A 329 25.19 -0.53 25.26
C VAL A 329 23.66 -0.61 25.32
N ASP A 330 23.15 -1.76 25.78
CA ASP A 330 21.74 -1.94 26.16
C ASP A 330 21.57 -1.29 27.54
N THR A 331 21.23 0.01 27.56
CA THR A 331 21.27 0.84 28.77
C THR A 331 20.10 0.50 29.68
N ASP A 332 18.95 0.11 29.13
CA ASP A 332 17.71 -0.15 29.82
C ASP A 332 17.43 -1.64 30.07
N CYS A 333 18.37 -2.49 29.67
CA CYS A 333 18.40 -3.94 29.89
C CYS A 333 17.15 -4.66 29.37
N ASP A 334 16.45 -4.13 28.37
CA ASP A 334 15.26 -4.75 27.80
C ASP A 334 15.60 -5.85 26.76
N GLY A 335 16.86 -5.92 26.34
CA GLY A 335 17.39 -6.89 25.41
C GLY A 335 17.05 -6.61 23.95
N LEU A 336 16.54 -5.41 23.63
CA LEU A 336 16.44 -4.90 22.26
C LEU A 336 17.83 -4.52 21.72
N SER A 337 17.93 -4.41 20.40
CA SER A 337 19.18 -4.03 19.76
C SER A 337 19.37 -2.53 19.90
N ASP A 338 20.54 -2.08 20.38
CA ASP A 338 20.93 -0.65 20.40
C ASP A 338 21.03 -0.03 18.98
N TYR A 339 20.84 -0.83 17.94
CA TYR A 339 20.81 -0.40 16.55
C TYR A 339 19.40 -0.45 15.92
N ASP A 340 18.35 -0.67 16.71
CA ASP A 340 16.92 -0.74 16.30
C ASP A 340 16.11 0.30 17.11
N ALA A 341 16.13 1.56 16.67
CA ALA A 341 15.66 2.68 17.49
C ALA A 341 14.13 2.87 17.49
N ASP A 342 13.41 2.28 16.52
CA ASP A 342 11.96 2.30 16.44
C ASP A 342 11.28 0.97 16.84
N ALA A 343 12.08 -0.05 17.16
CA ALA A 343 11.69 -1.35 17.68
C ALA A 343 10.87 -2.20 16.71
N ASP A 344 11.23 -2.17 15.43
CA ASP A 344 10.60 -2.94 14.36
C ASP A 344 11.33 -4.27 14.05
N THR A 345 12.44 -4.54 14.76
CA THR A 345 13.34 -5.70 14.69
C THR A 345 14.41 -5.66 13.60
N TRP A 346 14.54 -4.56 12.86
CA TRP A 346 15.58 -4.35 11.87
C TRP A 346 16.63 -3.37 12.40
N ASP A 347 17.90 -3.74 12.29
CA ASP A 347 18.98 -2.82 12.64
C ASP A 347 19.17 -1.76 11.55
N SER A 348 19.59 -0.56 11.95
CA SER A 348 20.00 0.55 11.09
C SER A 348 21.08 0.18 10.05
N ASP A 349 20.87 0.56 8.80
CA ASP A 349 21.79 0.38 7.67
C ASP A 349 23.14 1.07 7.89
N LEU A 350 23.16 2.20 8.60
CA LEU A 350 24.36 2.96 8.95
C LEU A 350 25.30 2.15 9.84
N TYR A 351 24.75 1.17 10.57
CA TYR A 351 25.44 0.32 11.53
C TYR A 351 25.52 -1.15 11.08
N SER A 352 25.42 -1.41 9.77
CA SER A 352 25.50 -2.75 9.14
C SER A 352 24.22 -3.58 9.22
N GLY A 353 23.10 -2.97 9.58
CA GLY A 353 21.76 -3.51 9.42
C GLY A 353 21.22 -3.30 8.01
N ALA A 354 19.90 -3.32 7.87
CA ALA A 354 19.21 -3.23 6.58
C ALA A 354 18.06 -2.20 6.58
N ASP A 355 17.78 -1.57 7.71
CA ASP A 355 16.78 -0.50 7.81
C ASP A 355 17.35 0.84 7.35
N CYS A 356 16.73 1.41 6.32
CA CYS A 356 17.11 2.69 5.71
C CYS A 356 16.53 3.93 6.42
N ASP A 357 15.54 3.78 7.31
CA ASP A 357 15.08 4.82 8.24
C ASP A 357 14.69 4.22 9.59
N ASP A 358 15.72 3.93 10.39
CA ASP A 358 15.67 3.40 11.76
C ASP A 358 14.98 4.33 12.80
N THR A 359 14.21 5.32 12.35
CA THR A 359 13.37 6.15 13.20
C THR A 359 11.88 6.03 12.89
N ASP A 360 11.52 5.24 11.88
CA ASP A 360 10.15 5.00 11.44
C ASP A 360 9.91 3.52 11.11
N ALA A 361 9.28 2.80 12.04
CA ALA A 361 8.97 1.37 11.94
C ALA A 361 8.09 0.95 10.74
N ALA A 362 7.67 1.90 9.90
CA ALA A 362 7.00 1.64 8.63
C ALA A 362 7.96 1.51 7.43
N ILE A 363 9.23 1.88 7.60
CA ILE A 363 10.28 1.86 6.58
C ILE A 363 11.30 0.81 7.01
N ASN A 364 11.33 -0.34 6.35
CA ASN A 364 12.28 -1.43 6.63
C ASN A 364 12.14 -2.52 5.56
N PRO A 365 13.10 -3.46 5.44
CA PRO A 365 13.06 -4.55 4.44
C PRO A 365 11.85 -5.49 4.47
N GLY A 366 11.04 -5.44 5.53
CA GLY A 366 9.79 -6.21 5.65
C GLY A 366 8.52 -5.40 5.35
N ALA A 367 8.65 -4.11 5.10
CA ALA A 367 7.54 -3.23 4.80
C ALA A 367 6.88 -3.60 3.45
N VAL A 368 5.64 -3.14 3.28
CA VAL A 368 4.93 -3.28 2.01
C VAL A 368 5.02 -1.93 1.31
N GLU A 369 5.59 -1.93 0.11
CA GLU A 369 5.77 -0.71 -0.67
C GLU A 369 4.43 -0.05 -1.02
N THR A 370 4.37 1.27 -0.86
CA THR A 370 3.23 2.08 -1.26
C THR A 370 3.67 3.04 -2.36
N TRP A 371 3.56 2.56 -3.59
CA TRP A 371 3.96 3.31 -4.78
C TRP A 371 3.43 4.75 -4.81
N TYR A 372 4.30 5.66 -5.24
CA TYR A 372 4.04 7.07 -5.55
C TYR A 372 3.85 8.00 -4.34
N ASP A 373 4.40 7.66 -3.17
CA ASP A 373 4.39 8.55 -2.00
C ASP A 373 5.76 9.22 -1.70
N GLY A 374 6.77 8.86 -2.49
CA GLY A 374 8.15 9.34 -2.45
C GLY A 374 9.02 8.67 -1.39
N VAL A 375 8.56 7.57 -0.79
CA VAL A 375 9.27 6.80 0.24
C VAL A 375 9.64 5.43 -0.33
N ASP A 376 10.88 5.03 -0.13
CA ASP A 376 11.33 3.64 -0.35
C ASP A 376 11.07 2.89 0.97
N ALA A 377 9.85 2.38 1.14
CA ALA A 377 9.42 1.79 2.39
C ALA A 377 10.10 0.44 2.63
N ASP A 378 10.37 -0.36 1.60
CA ASP A 378 11.01 -1.67 1.75
C ASP A 378 12.55 -1.66 1.64
N CYS A 379 13.16 -0.48 1.49
CA CYS A 379 14.61 -0.26 1.46
C CYS A 379 15.34 -1.10 0.40
N ASP A 380 14.66 -1.55 -0.65
CA ASP A 380 15.27 -2.34 -1.72
C ASP A 380 15.98 -1.47 -2.78
N GLY A 381 15.77 -0.15 -2.70
CA GLY A 381 16.34 0.85 -3.58
C GLY A 381 15.65 0.92 -4.95
N ALA A 382 14.47 0.32 -5.11
CA ALA A 382 13.60 0.53 -6.24
C ALA A 382 13.16 2.00 -6.29
N ASN A 383 12.92 2.47 -7.51
CA ASN A 383 12.43 3.82 -7.69
C ASN A 383 10.92 3.80 -7.44
N ASP A 384 10.45 4.53 -6.43
CA ASP A 384 9.03 4.61 -6.03
C ASP A 384 8.07 5.09 -7.15
N TYR A 385 8.62 5.59 -8.26
CA TYR A 385 7.86 6.00 -9.43
C TYR A 385 7.94 5.02 -10.62
N ASP A 386 8.51 3.82 -10.43
CA ASP A 386 8.69 2.73 -11.42
C ASP A 386 8.17 1.41 -10.80
N ALA A 387 6.85 1.23 -10.77
CA ALA A 387 6.22 0.18 -9.98
C ALA A 387 6.35 -1.24 -10.58
N ASP A 388 6.62 -1.37 -11.88
CA ASP A 388 6.80 -2.65 -12.56
C ASP A 388 8.26 -3.04 -12.87
N ALA A 389 9.19 -2.12 -12.58
CA ALA A 389 10.64 -2.26 -12.63
C ALA A 389 11.21 -2.48 -14.05
N ASP A 390 10.66 -1.80 -15.04
CA ASP A 390 11.15 -1.82 -16.41
C ASP A 390 12.19 -0.71 -16.71
N GLY A 391 12.33 0.24 -15.79
CA GLY A 391 13.28 1.34 -15.83
C GLY A 391 12.73 2.68 -16.34
N TYR A 392 11.42 2.77 -16.57
CA TYR A 392 10.71 4.01 -16.89
C TYR A 392 9.85 4.46 -15.70
N GLU A 393 9.68 5.78 -15.53
CA GLU A 393 8.87 6.33 -14.45
C GLU A 393 7.45 6.62 -14.98
N SER A 394 6.45 6.49 -14.11
CA SER A 394 5.04 6.82 -14.39
C SER A 394 4.83 8.24 -14.94
N ASP A 395 4.08 8.36 -16.03
CA ASP A 395 3.69 9.60 -16.68
C ASP A 395 2.84 10.53 -15.80
N ALA A 396 2.11 9.95 -14.84
CA ALA A 396 1.32 10.67 -13.84
C ALA A 396 2.20 11.52 -12.91
N TRP A 397 3.52 11.25 -12.88
CA TRP A 397 4.50 11.83 -11.97
C TRP A 397 5.73 12.40 -12.69
N ASP A 398 5.53 13.03 -13.86
CA ASP A 398 6.59 13.62 -14.71
C ASP A 398 7.54 12.59 -15.38
N GLY A 399 7.17 11.29 -15.37
CA GLY A 399 7.82 10.24 -16.15
C GLY A 399 7.27 10.12 -17.59
N ASP A 400 7.64 9.04 -18.29
CA ASP A 400 7.27 8.79 -19.69
C ASP A 400 6.44 7.49 -19.88
N ASP A 401 6.18 6.71 -18.82
CA ASP A 401 5.42 5.46 -18.87
C ASP A 401 3.90 5.67 -18.62
N CYS A 402 3.09 5.30 -19.61
CA CYS A 402 1.65 5.46 -19.61
C CYS A 402 0.86 4.33 -18.92
N ASP A 403 1.48 3.18 -18.59
CA ASP A 403 0.94 2.16 -17.68
C ASP A 403 2.05 1.51 -16.86
N ASP A 404 2.49 2.23 -15.82
CA ASP A 404 3.53 1.88 -14.84
C ASP A 404 3.24 0.62 -13.99
N THR A 405 2.20 -0.14 -14.34
CA THR A 405 1.88 -1.44 -13.71
C THR A 405 2.12 -2.63 -14.62
N ASP A 406 2.46 -2.41 -15.89
CA ASP A 406 2.76 -3.44 -16.88
C ASP A 406 4.05 -3.14 -17.65
N ARG A 407 5.13 -3.83 -17.28
CA ARG A 407 6.49 -3.75 -17.85
C ARG A 407 6.64 -3.90 -19.38
N LEU A 408 5.55 -4.14 -20.10
CA LEU A 408 5.50 -4.23 -21.55
C LEU A 408 4.99 -2.94 -22.19
N VAL A 409 4.47 -2.00 -21.40
CA VAL A 409 3.99 -0.69 -21.78
C VAL A 409 5.02 0.31 -21.30
N HIS A 410 5.77 0.92 -22.22
CA HIS A 410 6.78 1.92 -21.91
C HIS A 410 7.31 2.57 -23.18
N PRO A 411 7.98 3.73 -23.09
CA PRO A 411 8.64 4.36 -24.24
C PRO A 411 9.58 3.40 -25.00
N GLY A 412 9.26 3.19 -26.28
CA GLY A 412 10.02 2.33 -27.18
C GLY A 412 9.76 0.83 -27.04
N ALA A 413 8.68 0.42 -26.36
CA ALA A 413 8.13 -0.92 -26.50
C ALA A 413 7.73 -1.23 -27.96
N LEU A 414 7.44 -2.50 -28.24
CA LEU A 414 6.92 -2.89 -29.55
C LEU A 414 5.40 -2.87 -29.51
N ASP A 415 4.79 -2.06 -30.37
CA ASP A 415 3.34 -1.92 -30.44
C ASP A 415 2.71 -3.09 -31.23
N GLU A 416 1.74 -3.78 -30.60
CA GLU A 416 0.91 -4.82 -31.23
C GLU A 416 -0.44 -4.22 -31.64
N TRP A 417 -0.55 -3.81 -32.91
CA TRP A 417 -1.75 -3.17 -33.44
C TRP A 417 -3.08 -3.89 -33.08
N TYR A 418 -4.06 -3.10 -32.67
CA TYR A 418 -5.47 -3.42 -32.43
C TYR A 418 -5.78 -4.23 -31.17
N ASP A 419 -4.91 -4.22 -30.16
CA ASP A 419 -5.18 -4.85 -28.86
C ASP A 419 -5.77 -3.86 -27.82
N GLY A 420 -5.82 -2.58 -28.17
CA GLY A 420 -6.35 -1.47 -27.40
C GLY A 420 -5.37 -0.85 -26.42
N VAL A 421 -4.08 -1.20 -26.49
CA VAL A 421 -3.01 -0.70 -25.62
C VAL A 421 -2.03 0.12 -26.48
N ASP A 422 -1.76 1.35 -26.06
CA ASP A 422 -0.65 2.14 -26.62
C ASP A 422 0.63 1.68 -25.89
N ALA A 423 1.28 0.64 -26.39
CA ALA A 423 2.37 0.00 -25.65
C ALA A 423 3.63 0.87 -25.63
N ASP A 424 3.87 1.70 -26.65
CA ASP A 424 5.09 2.52 -26.73
C ASP A 424 4.93 3.95 -26.19
N CYS A 425 3.73 4.29 -25.70
CA CYS A 425 3.37 5.57 -25.11
C CYS A 425 3.66 6.76 -26.03
N ASP A 426 3.70 6.57 -27.35
CA ASP A 426 3.93 7.64 -28.32
C ASP A 426 2.67 8.49 -28.58
N GLY A 427 1.52 8.05 -28.04
CA GLY A 427 0.23 8.71 -28.14
C GLY A 427 -0.43 8.57 -29.51
N ALA A 428 0.12 7.73 -30.40
CA ALA A 428 -0.58 7.29 -31.58
C ALA A 428 -1.78 6.41 -31.18
N SER A 429 -2.82 6.44 -32.00
CA SER A 429 -3.92 5.52 -31.79
C SER A 429 -3.47 4.13 -32.20
N ASP A 430 -3.65 3.13 -31.33
CA ASP A 430 -3.49 1.69 -31.64
C ASP A 430 -4.46 1.18 -32.76
N TYR A 431 -5.28 2.08 -33.28
CA TYR A 431 -6.22 1.82 -34.35
C TYR A 431 -5.90 2.64 -35.60
N ASP A 432 -4.72 3.25 -35.70
CA ASP A 432 -4.22 4.05 -36.84
C ASP A 432 -2.84 3.48 -37.26
N ALA A 433 -2.86 2.32 -37.94
CA ALA A 433 -1.64 1.55 -38.18
C ALA A 433 -0.71 2.17 -39.24
N ASP A 434 -1.24 3.02 -40.13
CA ASP A 434 -0.45 3.70 -41.16
C ASP A 434 -0.05 5.15 -40.82
N ARG A 435 -0.56 5.67 -39.69
CA ARG A 435 -0.23 6.96 -39.09
C ARG A 435 -0.64 8.17 -39.93
N ASP A 436 -1.78 8.09 -40.59
CA ASP A 436 -2.38 9.21 -41.33
C ASP A 436 -3.24 10.13 -40.45
N GLY A 437 -3.54 9.70 -39.21
CA GLY A 437 -4.32 10.41 -38.21
C GLY A 437 -5.79 10.00 -38.13
N PHE A 438 -6.21 8.95 -38.83
CA PHE A 438 -7.56 8.41 -38.81
C PHE A 438 -7.55 6.95 -38.33
N ASN A 439 -8.56 6.60 -37.54
CA ASN A 439 -8.66 5.24 -37.02
C ASN A 439 -9.41 4.34 -38.00
N SER A 440 -9.02 3.06 -38.04
CA SER A 440 -9.70 1.97 -38.72
C SER A 440 -11.22 1.89 -38.49
N ASP A 441 -11.97 1.71 -39.58
CA ASP A 441 -13.41 1.51 -39.64
C ASP A 441 -13.89 0.24 -38.92
N ALA A 442 -13.07 -0.81 -38.94
CA ALA A 442 -13.30 -2.07 -38.25
C ALA A 442 -13.44 -1.87 -36.72
N TYR A 443 -12.86 -0.79 -36.21
CA TYR A 443 -12.89 -0.40 -34.80
C TYR A 443 -13.69 0.89 -34.55
N GLY A 444 -14.50 1.31 -35.52
CA GLY A 444 -15.43 2.44 -35.40
C GLY A 444 -14.83 3.81 -35.69
N GLY A 445 -13.62 3.85 -36.26
CA GLY A 445 -13.07 5.04 -36.88
C GLY A 445 -13.60 5.24 -38.31
N PRO A 446 -13.17 6.32 -38.99
CA PRO A 446 -13.67 6.66 -40.32
C PRO A 446 -12.79 6.13 -41.49
N ASP A 447 -11.64 5.51 -41.22
CA ASP A 447 -10.72 5.03 -42.28
C ASP A 447 -11.02 3.58 -42.72
N CYS A 448 -11.30 3.42 -44.01
CA CYS A 448 -11.68 2.17 -44.64
C CYS A 448 -10.50 1.27 -45.06
N ASP A 449 -9.25 1.76 -45.08
CA ASP A 449 -8.04 0.94 -45.28
C ASP A 449 -6.86 1.45 -44.44
N ASP A 450 -6.89 1.09 -43.16
CA ASP A 450 -5.91 1.43 -42.11
C ASP A 450 -4.48 0.91 -42.32
N THR A 451 -4.17 0.37 -43.50
CA THR A 451 -2.82 -0.06 -43.88
C THR A 451 -2.18 0.85 -44.93
N ARG A 452 -2.90 1.89 -45.36
CA ARG A 452 -2.58 2.75 -46.48
C ARG A 452 -2.90 4.21 -46.15
N ALA A 453 -1.87 4.96 -45.74
CA ALA A 453 -1.99 6.40 -45.45
C ALA A 453 -2.40 7.29 -46.65
N ASP A 454 -2.62 6.72 -47.83
CA ASP A 454 -3.21 7.38 -49.00
C ASP A 454 -4.71 7.09 -49.18
N VAL A 455 -5.36 6.40 -48.24
CA VAL A 455 -6.79 6.14 -48.14
C VAL A 455 -7.23 6.69 -46.78
N SER A 456 -8.10 7.70 -46.77
CA SER A 456 -8.51 8.38 -45.54
C SER A 456 -9.71 9.29 -45.81
N PRO A 457 -10.54 9.64 -44.81
CA PRO A 457 -11.72 10.53 -44.96
C PRO A 457 -11.47 11.93 -45.51
N VAL A 458 -10.21 12.33 -45.62
CA VAL A 458 -9.80 13.66 -46.12
C VAL A 458 -8.98 13.57 -47.40
N THR A 459 -8.71 12.36 -47.86
CA THR A 459 -8.19 12.14 -49.21
C THR A 459 -9.25 12.58 -50.21
N THR A 460 -8.85 12.81 -51.45
CA THR A 460 -9.80 13.10 -52.54
C THR A 460 -9.69 11.98 -53.53
N ASP A 461 -10.83 11.46 -53.97
CA ASP A 461 -10.88 10.38 -54.94
C ASP A 461 -10.21 10.74 -56.26
N VAL A 462 -9.58 9.71 -56.83
CA VAL A 462 -9.13 9.70 -58.22
C VAL A 462 -10.05 8.77 -58.97
N TRP A 463 -11.04 9.36 -59.64
CA TRP A 463 -12.05 8.62 -60.39
C TRP A 463 -11.45 7.51 -61.28
N TYR A 464 -12.09 6.34 -61.22
CA TYR A 464 -11.87 5.14 -62.03
C TYR A 464 -10.60 4.32 -61.74
N ASP A 465 -10.00 4.44 -60.55
CA ASP A 465 -8.85 3.62 -60.14
C ASP A 465 -9.22 2.40 -59.27
N GLY A 466 -10.50 2.29 -58.91
CA GLY A 466 -11.12 1.22 -58.14
C GLY A 466 -10.92 1.34 -56.63
N VAL A 467 -10.43 2.48 -56.14
CA VAL A 467 -10.21 2.75 -54.71
C VAL A 467 -11.13 3.87 -54.27
N ASP A 468 -11.99 3.57 -53.30
CA ASP A 468 -12.68 4.59 -52.50
C ASP A 468 -11.64 5.17 -51.55
N ALA A 469 -10.96 6.23 -51.98
CA ALA A 469 -9.81 6.79 -51.28
C ALA A 469 -10.27 7.72 -50.15
N ASP A 470 -11.46 8.31 -50.25
CA ASP A 470 -12.01 9.19 -49.23
C ASP A 470 -13.02 8.54 -48.27
N CYS A 471 -13.27 7.23 -48.43
CA CYS A 471 -14.08 6.40 -47.54
C CYS A 471 -15.51 6.92 -47.34
N ASP A 472 -16.04 7.73 -48.26
CA ASP A 472 -17.40 8.25 -48.20
C ASP A 472 -18.44 7.26 -48.76
N GLY A 473 -17.96 6.15 -49.34
CA GLY A 473 -18.78 5.10 -49.93
C GLY A 473 -19.41 5.51 -51.26
N ALA A 474 -19.00 6.65 -51.83
CA ALA A 474 -19.26 6.99 -53.21
C ALA A 474 -18.61 5.94 -54.09
N ASN A 475 -19.31 5.66 -55.16
CA ASN A 475 -18.90 4.65 -56.09
C ASN A 475 -17.92 5.31 -57.06
N ASP A 476 -16.67 4.87 -57.09
CA ASP A 476 -15.58 5.38 -57.96
C ASP A 476 -15.88 5.33 -59.50
N TYR A 477 -17.09 4.94 -59.87
CA TYR A 477 -17.61 4.89 -61.23
C TYR A 477 -18.88 5.74 -61.44
N ASP A 478 -19.17 6.69 -60.52
CA ASP A 478 -20.32 7.62 -60.49
C ASP A 478 -19.76 9.01 -60.15
N ALA A 479 -19.22 9.72 -61.14
CA ALA A 479 -18.39 10.89 -60.94
C ALA A 479 -19.16 12.20 -60.74
N ASP A 480 -20.44 12.26 -61.15
CA ASP A 480 -21.32 13.40 -60.93
C ASP A 480 -22.34 13.22 -59.78
N ALA A 481 -22.36 12.03 -59.18
CA ALA A 481 -23.12 11.66 -57.99
C ALA A 481 -24.64 11.70 -58.18
N ASP A 482 -25.13 11.34 -59.36
CA ASP A 482 -26.57 11.14 -59.60
C ASP A 482 -27.10 9.77 -59.15
N GLY A 483 -26.18 8.82 -58.87
CA GLY A 483 -26.46 7.49 -58.36
C GLY A 483 -26.38 6.38 -59.41
N ASP A 484 -26.12 6.72 -60.67
CA ASP A 484 -25.91 5.79 -61.76
C ASP A 484 -24.41 5.64 -62.08
N ARG A 485 -24.03 4.48 -62.61
CA ARG A 485 -22.64 4.21 -62.98
C ARG A 485 -22.40 4.59 -64.43
N SER A 486 -21.20 5.05 -64.73
CA SER A 486 -20.71 5.20 -66.11
C SER A 486 -20.90 3.92 -66.94
N ASP A 487 -21.47 4.08 -68.14
CA ASP A 487 -21.66 3.06 -69.16
C ASP A 487 -20.35 2.38 -69.59
N LEU A 488 -19.24 3.13 -69.61
CA LEU A 488 -17.90 2.65 -69.91
C LEU A 488 -17.42 1.58 -68.93
N TYR A 489 -17.96 1.58 -67.72
CA TYR A 489 -17.65 0.66 -66.63
C TYR A 489 -18.82 -0.26 -66.25
N GLY A 490 -19.80 -0.38 -67.15
CA GLY A 490 -20.91 -1.35 -67.05
C GLY A 490 -22.13 -0.85 -66.28
N GLY A 491 -22.26 0.47 -66.11
CA GLY A 491 -23.50 1.11 -65.69
C GLY A 491 -24.38 1.55 -66.86
N THR A 492 -25.31 2.47 -66.58
CA THR A 492 -26.37 2.92 -67.48
C THR A 492 -26.29 4.41 -67.83
N ASP A 493 -25.36 5.14 -67.23
CA ASP A 493 -25.17 6.56 -67.48
C ASP A 493 -24.13 6.79 -68.59
N CYS A 494 -24.59 7.45 -69.65
CA CYS A 494 -23.83 7.71 -70.87
C CYS A 494 -23.04 9.05 -70.87
N ASP A 495 -23.23 9.91 -69.87
CA ASP A 495 -22.39 11.09 -69.60
C ASP A 495 -22.21 11.30 -68.09
N ASP A 496 -21.30 10.49 -67.52
CA ASP A 496 -20.84 10.48 -66.12
C ASP A 496 -20.11 11.76 -65.65
N THR A 497 -20.42 12.88 -66.28
CA THR A 497 -20.01 14.21 -65.84
C THR A 497 -21.17 15.20 -65.77
N ASP A 498 -22.38 14.79 -66.16
CA ASP A 498 -23.60 15.57 -66.15
C ASP A 498 -24.74 14.81 -65.44
N PRO A 499 -25.12 15.21 -64.21
CA PRO A 499 -26.09 14.49 -63.38
C PRO A 499 -27.55 14.61 -63.87
N SER A 500 -27.74 15.08 -65.11
CA SER A 500 -29.02 15.10 -65.82
C SER A 500 -29.10 14.09 -66.96
N VAL A 501 -28.05 13.30 -67.17
CA VAL A 501 -27.97 12.25 -68.19
C VAL A 501 -27.69 10.94 -67.47
N TYR A 502 -28.67 10.04 -67.40
CA TYR A 502 -28.52 8.73 -66.77
C TYR A 502 -29.62 7.78 -67.24
N GLY A 503 -29.38 6.48 -67.11
CA GLY A 503 -30.34 5.45 -67.52
C GLY A 503 -31.75 5.65 -66.95
N GLY A 504 -32.71 6.00 -67.81
CA GLY A 504 -34.10 6.24 -67.41
C GLY A 504 -34.38 7.62 -66.81
N ALA A 505 -33.53 8.61 -67.05
CA ALA A 505 -33.82 10.01 -66.73
C ALA A 505 -35.07 10.52 -67.48
N PRO A 506 -35.73 11.59 -67.02
CA PRO A 506 -36.78 12.23 -67.80
C PRO A 506 -36.18 13.00 -68.99
N GLU A 507 -36.68 12.74 -70.19
CA GLU A 507 -36.32 13.50 -71.39
C GLU A 507 -36.61 15.01 -71.28
N LEU A 508 -35.69 15.80 -71.83
CA LEU A 508 -35.78 17.25 -71.89
C LEU A 508 -35.60 17.71 -73.35
N ALA A 509 -36.37 18.73 -73.76
CA ALA A 509 -36.24 19.38 -75.06
C ALA A 509 -34.95 20.25 -75.20
N ASP A 510 -33.78 19.68 -74.92
CA ASP A 510 -32.47 20.31 -75.05
C ASP A 510 -31.54 19.64 -76.08
N GLY A 511 -31.99 18.54 -76.69
CA GLY A 511 -31.28 17.81 -77.74
C GLY A 511 -30.18 16.89 -77.20
N LEU A 512 -30.23 16.56 -75.91
CA LEU A 512 -29.53 15.44 -75.31
C LEU A 512 -30.48 14.24 -75.25
N ASP A 513 -29.89 13.05 -75.26
CA ASP A 513 -30.56 11.78 -74.94
C ASP A 513 -30.36 11.61 -73.43
N ASN A 514 -31.32 12.12 -72.65
CA ASN A 514 -31.17 12.22 -71.20
C ASN A 514 -31.23 10.85 -70.54
N ASP A 515 -32.02 9.94 -71.09
CA ASP A 515 -32.31 8.64 -70.51
C ASP A 515 -31.43 7.49 -71.05
N CYS A 516 -30.56 7.82 -72.01
CA CYS A 516 -29.60 6.94 -72.66
C CYS A 516 -30.25 5.77 -73.42
N ASP A 517 -31.48 5.93 -73.92
CA ASP A 517 -32.21 4.93 -74.71
C ASP A 517 -31.92 4.97 -76.23
N GLY A 518 -31.28 6.05 -76.69
CA GLY A 518 -30.85 6.24 -78.07
C GLY A 518 -31.77 7.10 -78.95
N PHE A 519 -32.82 7.72 -78.40
CA PHE A 519 -33.75 8.59 -79.14
C PHE A 519 -33.91 9.98 -78.49
N ASP A 520 -34.28 11.00 -79.28
CA ASP A 520 -34.59 12.35 -78.78
C ASP A 520 -36.06 12.73 -79.09
N GLU A 521 -36.62 13.73 -78.38
CA GLU A 521 -38.02 14.20 -78.52
C GLU A 521 -38.39 14.78 -79.92
N THR A 522 -37.50 14.69 -80.93
CA THR A 522 -37.77 15.17 -82.31
C THR A 522 -37.95 14.04 -83.33
N HIS A 523 -38.07 12.80 -82.84
CA HIS A 523 -38.39 11.63 -83.66
C HIS A 523 -39.88 11.60 -84.06
N ASP A 524 -40.16 11.14 -85.27
CA ASP A 524 -41.49 10.84 -85.84
C ASP A 524 -41.50 9.31 -85.95
N ALA A 525 -42.27 8.65 -85.09
CA ALA A 525 -42.09 7.24 -84.76
C ALA A 525 -42.81 6.30 -85.75
N ASP A 526 -44.03 6.65 -86.19
CA ASP A 526 -44.80 5.88 -87.18
C ASP A 526 -44.67 6.41 -88.62
N GLY A 527 -44.12 7.60 -88.81
CA GLY A 527 -43.87 8.20 -90.13
C GLY A 527 -45.08 8.89 -90.76
N ASP A 528 -46.10 9.23 -89.99
CA ASP A 528 -47.32 9.90 -90.44
C ASP A 528 -47.13 11.41 -90.71
N GLY A 529 -46.01 11.98 -90.24
CA GLY A 529 -45.65 13.38 -90.38
C GLY A 529 -45.80 14.25 -89.12
N LEU A 530 -46.12 13.67 -87.97
CA LEU A 530 -46.05 14.27 -86.64
C LEU A 530 -44.82 13.74 -85.87
N ASP A 531 -44.13 14.62 -85.14
CA ASP A 531 -43.11 14.16 -84.18
C ASP A 531 -43.78 13.75 -82.86
N VAL A 532 -43.11 12.92 -82.04
CA VAL A 532 -43.64 12.42 -80.76
C VAL A 532 -44.17 13.55 -79.87
N LEU A 533 -43.54 14.73 -79.92
CA LEU A 533 -44.02 15.90 -79.20
C LEU A 533 -45.33 16.47 -79.77
N ALA A 534 -45.49 16.49 -81.10
CA ALA A 534 -46.72 16.88 -81.78
C ALA A 534 -47.86 15.87 -81.54
N GLU A 535 -47.58 14.58 -81.52
CA GLU A 535 -48.54 13.51 -81.24
C GLU A 535 -49.06 13.59 -79.80
N VAL A 536 -48.15 13.73 -78.83
CA VAL A 536 -48.53 13.99 -77.42
C VAL A 536 -49.36 15.28 -77.29
N ALA A 537 -49.15 16.27 -78.16
CA ALA A 537 -49.92 17.51 -78.16
C ALA A 537 -51.30 17.37 -78.83
N ALA A 538 -51.42 16.53 -79.86
CA ALA A 538 -52.67 16.16 -80.53
C ALA A 538 -53.50 15.18 -79.67
N GLY A 539 -52.83 14.40 -78.82
CA GLY A 539 -53.43 13.35 -77.99
C GLY A 539 -53.53 12.00 -78.70
N THR A 540 -52.84 11.86 -79.84
CA THR A 540 -52.75 10.67 -80.67
C THR A 540 -51.69 9.69 -80.15
N ASP A 541 -51.71 8.43 -80.60
CA ASP A 541 -50.72 7.43 -80.19
C ASP A 541 -49.45 7.55 -81.05
N PRO A 542 -48.25 7.81 -80.46
CA PRO A 542 -47.03 8.00 -81.23
C PRO A 542 -46.54 6.86 -82.12
N ASN A 543 -47.22 5.72 -82.11
CA ASN A 543 -46.87 4.54 -82.89
C ASN A 543 -48.02 4.07 -83.79
N ASP A 544 -49.12 4.82 -83.83
CA ASP A 544 -50.30 4.51 -84.63
C ASP A 544 -50.58 5.65 -85.61
N PRO A 545 -50.33 5.46 -86.92
CA PRO A 545 -50.45 6.54 -87.87
C PRO A 545 -51.89 7.03 -88.07
N ASP A 546 -52.93 6.31 -87.63
CA ASP A 546 -54.35 6.68 -87.76
C ASP A 546 -55.09 6.31 -86.45
N THR A 547 -55.00 7.19 -85.44
CA THR A 547 -55.42 6.87 -84.07
C THR A 547 -56.93 6.57 -83.95
N ASP A 548 -57.77 7.14 -84.83
CA ASP A 548 -59.23 6.94 -84.77
C ASP A 548 -59.80 5.99 -85.83
N GLY A 549 -58.94 5.52 -86.74
CA GLY A 549 -59.20 4.41 -87.65
C GLY A 549 -60.18 4.75 -88.76
N ASP A 550 -60.26 6.01 -89.17
CA ASP A 550 -61.23 6.50 -90.14
C ASP A 550 -60.71 6.51 -91.59
N GLY A 551 -59.40 6.25 -91.75
CA GLY A 551 -58.68 6.16 -93.01
C GLY A 551 -57.84 7.40 -93.35
N LEU A 552 -57.82 8.44 -92.52
CA LEU A 552 -56.86 9.55 -92.60
C LEU A 552 -55.80 9.42 -91.51
N THR A 553 -54.53 9.66 -91.85
CA THR A 553 -53.49 9.62 -90.80
C THR A 553 -53.60 10.84 -89.88
N ASP A 554 -53.18 10.72 -88.61
CA ASP A 554 -53.22 11.81 -87.64
C ASP A 554 -52.51 13.06 -88.18
N GLY A 555 -51.39 12.84 -88.87
CA GLY A 555 -50.63 13.85 -89.58
C GLY A 555 -51.37 14.48 -90.76
N GLU A 556 -52.15 13.73 -91.54
CA GLU A 556 -53.00 14.27 -92.62
C GLU A 556 -54.14 15.12 -92.05
N GLU A 557 -54.75 14.67 -90.96
CA GLU A 557 -55.82 15.40 -90.28
C GLU A 557 -55.32 16.70 -89.64
N VAL A 558 -54.19 16.65 -88.92
CA VAL A 558 -53.62 17.83 -88.27
C VAL A 558 -53.04 18.82 -89.29
N ASN A 559 -52.36 18.33 -90.32
CA ASN A 559 -51.62 19.21 -91.24
C ASN A 559 -52.41 19.66 -92.48
N ASP A 560 -53.30 18.81 -93.01
CA ASP A 560 -53.91 19.02 -94.33
C ASP A 560 -55.44 19.25 -94.29
N TYR A 561 -56.21 18.46 -93.53
CA TYR A 561 -57.69 18.51 -93.54
C TYR A 561 -58.31 19.29 -92.38
N GLY A 562 -57.67 19.28 -91.21
CA GLY A 562 -58.09 19.99 -90.00
C GLY A 562 -59.23 19.32 -89.23
N THR A 563 -59.50 18.04 -89.50
CA THR A 563 -60.41 17.15 -88.75
C THR A 563 -59.81 16.79 -87.39
N ASP A 564 -60.58 16.13 -86.53
CA ASP A 564 -60.14 15.79 -85.16
C ASP A 564 -59.61 14.34 -85.14
N PRO A 565 -58.28 14.11 -85.01
CA PRO A 565 -57.65 12.79 -85.17
C PRO A 565 -57.93 11.78 -84.05
N LEU A 566 -58.96 12.05 -83.26
CA LEU A 566 -59.45 11.21 -82.17
C LEU A 566 -60.95 10.95 -82.31
N ASN A 567 -61.54 11.35 -83.43
CA ASN A 567 -62.96 11.30 -83.69
C ASN A 567 -63.25 11.05 -85.18
N PRO A 568 -63.63 9.82 -85.55
CA PRO A 568 -63.70 9.35 -86.93
C PRO A 568 -64.89 9.93 -87.73
N ASP A 569 -65.57 10.96 -87.23
CA ASP A 569 -66.71 11.67 -87.86
C ASP A 569 -66.78 13.07 -87.22
N THR A 570 -65.99 14.01 -87.73
CA THR A 570 -65.77 15.34 -87.13
C THR A 570 -67.06 16.15 -87.04
N ASP A 571 -68.00 15.98 -87.97
CA ASP A 571 -69.22 16.78 -88.02
C ASP A 571 -70.47 16.10 -87.43
N GLY A 572 -70.37 14.79 -87.15
CA GLY A 572 -71.41 13.96 -86.56
C GLY A 572 -72.57 13.66 -87.50
N GLY A 573 -72.34 13.71 -88.81
CA GLY A 573 -73.32 13.46 -89.87
C GLY A 573 -73.57 11.97 -90.12
N GLY A 574 -72.61 11.12 -89.75
CA GLY A 574 -72.65 9.67 -89.89
C GLY A 574 -71.95 9.11 -91.13
N ALA A 575 -71.07 9.89 -91.75
CA ALA A 575 -70.00 9.42 -92.64
C ALA A 575 -68.66 9.75 -91.96
N ALA A 576 -67.66 8.89 -92.10
CA ALA A 576 -66.35 9.13 -91.51
C ALA A 576 -65.54 10.16 -92.32
N ASP A 577 -64.65 10.93 -91.68
CA ASP A 577 -63.92 12.01 -92.36
C ASP A 577 -63.07 11.45 -93.50
N GLY A 578 -62.40 10.32 -93.29
CA GLY A 578 -61.67 9.59 -94.33
C GLY A 578 -62.55 9.11 -95.47
N LEU A 579 -63.79 8.69 -95.22
CA LEU A 579 -64.73 8.31 -96.29
C LEU A 579 -65.14 9.53 -97.13
N GLU A 580 -65.43 10.65 -96.47
CA GLU A 580 -65.82 11.90 -97.11
C GLU A 580 -64.71 12.47 -97.99
N VAL A 581 -63.46 12.43 -97.51
CA VAL A 581 -62.28 12.94 -98.22
C VAL A 581 -61.83 12.00 -99.33
N LEU A 582 -61.72 10.69 -99.06
CA LEU A 582 -61.06 9.73 -99.95
C LEU A 582 -62.01 9.11 -100.98
N ALA A 583 -63.29 8.87 -100.63
CA ALA A 583 -64.24 8.18 -101.50
C ALA A 583 -65.32 9.08 -102.11
N ASP A 584 -65.99 9.88 -101.29
CA ASP A 584 -67.22 10.60 -101.70
C ASP A 584 -66.95 12.02 -102.21
N GLY A 585 -65.89 12.66 -101.74
CA GLY A 585 -65.52 14.04 -102.05
C GLY A 585 -66.51 15.07 -101.50
N THR A 586 -67.09 14.78 -100.34
CA THR A 586 -67.96 15.66 -99.53
C THR A 586 -67.11 16.48 -98.54
N ASP A 587 -67.74 17.33 -97.73
CA ASP A 587 -67.03 18.23 -96.80
C ASP A 587 -67.13 17.66 -95.37
N PRO A 588 -66.03 17.23 -94.73
CA PRO A 588 -66.02 16.61 -93.38
C PRO A 588 -66.42 17.55 -92.22
N PHE A 589 -67.03 18.68 -92.56
CA PHE A 589 -67.56 19.69 -91.64
C PHE A 589 -69.01 20.09 -91.96
N ASP A 590 -69.67 19.46 -92.94
CA ASP A 590 -71.07 19.70 -93.31
C ASP A 590 -71.91 18.40 -93.30
N PRO A 591 -72.67 18.12 -92.20
CA PRO A 591 -73.36 16.84 -91.98
C PRO A 591 -74.63 16.68 -92.84
N THR A 592 -74.72 17.46 -93.92
CA THR A 592 -75.86 17.52 -94.83
C THR A 592 -75.53 17.07 -96.25
N ASP A 593 -74.26 16.86 -96.58
CA ASP A 593 -73.85 16.30 -97.88
C ASP A 593 -73.34 14.85 -97.82
N ASP A 594 -73.35 14.22 -96.64
CA ASP A 594 -73.03 12.81 -96.39
C ASP A 594 -73.78 11.85 -97.31
N VAL A 595 -73.06 10.81 -97.74
CA VAL A 595 -73.61 9.73 -98.55
C VAL A 595 -73.82 8.49 -97.70
N HIS A 596 -75.08 8.14 -97.44
CA HIS A 596 -75.45 6.87 -96.78
C HIS A 596 -75.91 5.80 -97.81
N ASP A 597 -75.00 4.95 -98.30
CA ASP A 597 -75.25 3.52 -98.62
C ASP A 597 -74.98 2.70 -97.37
N ASP A 598 -75.93 1.85 -97.04
CA ASP A 598 -75.80 0.72 -96.13
C ASP A 598 -75.69 -0.60 -96.91
N THR A 599 -75.17 -0.56 -98.15
CA THR A 599 -74.96 -1.77 -98.97
C THR A 599 -73.71 -2.46 -98.48
N ASP A 600 -73.87 -3.70 -98.02
CA ASP A 600 -72.84 -4.63 -97.56
C ASP A 600 -73.08 -5.94 -98.35
N THR A 601 -72.14 -6.30 -99.23
CA THR A 601 -72.38 -7.28 -100.29
C THR A 601 -72.07 -8.72 -99.88
N ASP A 602 -71.04 -8.95 -99.09
CA ASP A 602 -70.63 -10.25 -98.51
C ASP A 602 -71.20 -10.48 -97.11
N GLY A 603 -71.53 -9.43 -96.36
CA GLY A 603 -72.27 -9.49 -95.10
C GLY A 603 -71.38 -9.52 -93.86
N ASP A 604 -70.17 -8.98 -93.94
CA ASP A 604 -69.12 -9.05 -92.93
C ASP A 604 -69.23 -7.95 -91.84
N GLY A 605 -69.91 -6.85 -92.17
CA GLY A 605 -70.12 -5.72 -91.27
C GLY A 605 -69.60 -4.38 -91.81
N LEU A 606 -68.80 -4.39 -92.88
CA LEU A 606 -68.40 -3.20 -93.63
C LEU A 606 -69.33 -2.98 -94.81
N THR A 607 -69.62 -1.73 -95.12
CA THR A 607 -70.32 -1.37 -96.35
C THR A 607 -69.35 -1.38 -97.53
N ASP A 608 -69.87 -1.65 -98.72
CA ASP A 608 -69.20 -1.50 -100.01
C ASP A 608 -68.36 -0.20 -100.11
N ARG A 609 -68.75 0.87 -99.41
CA ARG A 609 -68.00 2.14 -99.40
C ARG A 609 -66.84 2.15 -98.40
N GLU A 610 -67.03 1.63 -97.19
CA GLU A 610 -65.95 1.51 -96.19
C GLU A 610 -64.83 0.62 -96.73
N GLU A 611 -65.17 -0.51 -97.36
CA GLU A 611 -64.21 -1.40 -98.03
C GLU A 611 -63.43 -0.72 -99.17
N GLN A 612 -64.00 0.33 -99.77
CA GLN A 612 -63.28 1.11 -100.79
C GLN A 612 -62.12 1.92 -100.20
N VAL A 613 -62.33 2.43 -98.99
CA VAL A 613 -61.37 3.28 -98.27
C VAL A 613 -60.27 2.40 -97.72
N LEU A 614 -60.65 1.33 -97.04
CA LEU A 614 -59.74 0.35 -96.43
C LEU A 614 -58.99 -0.48 -97.48
N GLY A 615 -59.58 -0.69 -98.66
CA GLY A 615 -58.96 -1.42 -99.77
C GLY A 615 -59.27 -2.92 -99.80
N THR A 616 -60.22 -3.38 -98.99
CA THR A 616 -60.71 -4.76 -98.91
C THR A 616 -61.62 -5.14 -100.10
N ASP A 617 -61.86 -6.45 -100.32
CA ASP A 617 -62.67 -6.94 -101.44
C ASP A 617 -64.14 -7.14 -101.04
N ARG A 618 -65.02 -6.25 -101.54
CA ARG A 618 -66.50 -6.24 -101.39
C ARG A 618 -67.30 -7.51 -101.71
N LEU A 619 -66.63 -8.60 -102.00
CA LEU A 619 -67.23 -9.90 -102.32
C LEU A 619 -66.64 -11.03 -101.46
N ASP A 620 -65.74 -10.71 -100.54
CA ASP A 620 -64.96 -11.61 -99.69
C ASP A 620 -65.01 -11.08 -98.26
N ASP A 621 -65.58 -11.86 -97.34
CA ASP A 621 -65.79 -11.42 -95.96
C ASP A 621 -64.52 -11.40 -95.09
N ASP A 622 -63.39 -11.88 -95.61
CA ASP A 622 -62.09 -12.06 -94.95
C ASP A 622 -61.02 -11.94 -96.05
N THR A 623 -60.51 -10.72 -96.27
CA THR A 623 -59.71 -10.35 -97.45
C THR A 623 -58.31 -10.96 -97.41
N ASP A 624 -57.73 -11.16 -96.23
CA ASP A 624 -56.37 -11.66 -96.04
C ASP A 624 -56.29 -13.16 -95.65
N ASP A 625 -57.44 -13.82 -95.46
CA ASP A 625 -57.63 -15.23 -95.12
C ASP A 625 -57.02 -15.63 -93.74
N ASP A 626 -56.98 -14.73 -92.76
CA ASP A 626 -56.41 -14.99 -91.43
C ASP A 626 -57.39 -15.67 -90.45
N GLY A 627 -58.70 -15.54 -90.73
CA GLY A 627 -59.80 -16.13 -89.96
C GLY A 627 -60.65 -15.13 -89.16
N LEU A 628 -60.35 -13.84 -89.20
CA LEU A 628 -61.26 -12.74 -88.84
C LEU A 628 -61.90 -12.17 -90.11
N THR A 629 -63.12 -11.66 -89.99
CA THR A 629 -63.72 -10.93 -91.12
C THR A 629 -63.22 -9.50 -91.16
N ASP A 630 -63.11 -8.86 -92.33
CA ASP A 630 -62.60 -7.48 -92.45
C ASP A 630 -63.36 -6.52 -91.50
N GLY A 631 -64.68 -6.71 -91.38
CA GLY A 631 -65.52 -5.98 -90.43
C GLY A 631 -65.30 -6.31 -88.96
N GLU A 632 -64.86 -7.51 -88.58
CA GLU A 632 -64.48 -7.84 -87.20
C GLU A 632 -63.15 -7.16 -86.84
N GLU A 633 -62.20 -7.13 -87.76
CA GLU A 633 -60.90 -6.50 -87.59
C GLU A 633 -61.03 -5.01 -87.33
N VAL A 634 -61.73 -4.30 -88.22
CA VAL A 634 -61.91 -2.84 -88.10
C VAL A 634 -62.81 -2.46 -86.93
N ASN A 635 -63.94 -3.15 -86.74
CA ASN A 635 -64.94 -2.70 -85.75
C ASN A 635 -64.71 -3.24 -84.33
N GLU A 636 -63.99 -4.35 -84.16
CA GLU A 636 -63.83 -5.00 -82.85
C GLU A 636 -62.37 -5.12 -82.37
N HIS A 637 -61.39 -5.21 -83.28
CA HIS A 637 -60.02 -5.59 -82.93
C HIS A 637 -58.95 -4.51 -83.20
N GLY A 638 -59.21 -3.59 -84.12
CA GLY A 638 -58.23 -2.57 -84.52
C GLY A 638 -57.03 -3.14 -85.29
N THR A 639 -57.20 -4.29 -85.95
CA THR A 639 -56.19 -4.93 -86.80
C THR A 639 -56.35 -4.52 -88.26
N ASP A 640 -55.30 -4.66 -89.08
CA ASP A 640 -55.33 -4.29 -90.50
C ASP A 640 -55.96 -5.43 -91.33
N PRO A 641 -57.16 -5.26 -91.93
CA PRO A 641 -57.85 -6.32 -92.68
C PRO A 641 -57.16 -6.71 -94.01
N LEU A 642 -56.01 -6.13 -94.31
CA LEU A 642 -55.17 -6.49 -95.44
C LEU A 642 -53.88 -7.21 -95.04
N ASP A 643 -53.61 -7.38 -93.74
CA ASP A 643 -52.40 -8.01 -93.23
C ASP A 643 -52.69 -9.03 -92.13
N ALA A 644 -52.54 -10.31 -92.50
CA ALA A 644 -52.86 -11.47 -91.67
C ALA A 644 -51.99 -11.65 -90.40
N ASP A 645 -51.22 -10.64 -89.98
CA ASP A 645 -50.25 -10.58 -88.87
C ASP A 645 -49.91 -9.09 -88.64
N THR A 646 -50.88 -8.32 -88.10
CA THR A 646 -50.83 -6.84 -88.04
C THR A 646 -49.56 -6.32 -87.35
N ASP A 647 -49.11 -6.99 -86.30
CA ASP A 647 -47.94 -6.56 -85.53
C ASP A 647 -46.60 -7.16 -86.02
N GLY A 648 -46.65 -8.09 -86.99
CA GLY A 648 -45.49 -8.77 -87.57
C GLY A 648 -44.71 -9.66 -86.61
N GLY A 649 -45.32 -10.09 -85.50
CA GLY A 649 -44.77 -11.02 -84.50
C GLY A 649 -44.58 -12.44 -85.06
N GLY A 650 -45.36 -12.79 -86.09
CA GLY A 650 -45.29 -14.06 -86.80
C GLY A 650 -46.42 -15.04 -86.47
N VAL A 651 -47.45 -14.59 -85.76
CA VAL A 651 -48.69 -15.31 -85.48
C VAL A 651 -49.84 -14.41 -85.92
N GLY A 652 -50.69 -14.89 -86.83
CA GLY A 652 -51.78 -14.04 -87.35
C GLY A 652 -52.88 -13.73 -86.34
N ASP A 653 -53.53 -12.59 -86.56
CA ASP A 653 -54.42 -11.91 -85.62
C ASP A 653 -55.59 -12.80 -85.15
N GLY A 654 -56.23 -13.50 -86.09
CA GLY A 654 -57.27 -14.47 -85.80
C GLY A 654 -56.81 -15.63 -84.92
N ALA A 655 -55.55 -16.08 -85.06
CA ALA A 655 -54.99 -17.14 -84.23
C ALA A 655 -54.67 -16.66 -82.80
N GLU A 656 -54.32 -15.39 -82.66
CA GLU A 656 -54.00 -14.72 -81.40
C GLU A 656 -55.23 -14.58 -80.52
N LEU A 657 -56.32 -14.04 -81.08
CA LEU A 657 -57.59 -13.92 -80.37
C LEU A 657 -58.16 -15.28 -79.94
N ASP A 658 -57.98 -16.33 -80.76
CA ASP A 658 -58.35 -17.71 -80.41
C ASP A 658 -57.54 -18.25 -79.20
N HIS A 659 -56.33 -17.74 -78.98
CA HIS A 659 -55.45 -18.11 -77.85
C HIS A 659 -55.47 -17.09 -76.70
N GLY A 660 -56.11 -15.93 -76.89
CA GLY A 660 -56.22 -14.84 -75.94
C GLY A 660 -54.94 -14.02 -75.76
N THR A 661 -54.10 -13.97 -76.79
CA THR A 661 -53.00 -12.99 -76.94
C THR A 661 -53.52 -11.75 -77.68
N ASP A 662 -52.73 -10.68 -77.70
CA ASP A 662 -53.12 -9.36 -78.19
C ASP A 662 -52.56 -9.13 -79.59
N PRO A 663 -53.38 -9.07 -80.66
CA PRO A 663 -52.92 -9.04 -82.06
C PRO A 663 -52.17 -7.75 -82.47
N LEU A 664 -52.00 -6.81 -81.54
CA LEU A 664 -51.25 -5.58 -81.72
C LEU A 664 -49.93 -5.57 -80.92
N ASN A 665 -49.49 -6.73 -80.43
CA ASN A 665 -48.34 -6.84 -79.53
C ASN A 665 -47.44 -8.05 -79.86
N PRO A 666 -46.35 -7.83 -80.63
CA PRO A 666 -45.55 -8.91 -81.22
C PRO A 666 -44.68 -9.64 -80.19
N ALA A 667 -44.77 -9.24 -78.92
CA ALA A 667 -44.03 -9.79 -77.81
C ALA A 667 -44.82 -10.83 -77.01
N ASP A 668 -46.14 -10.90 -77.19
CA ASP A 668 -46.99 -11.88 -76.48
C ASP A 668 -47.39 -13.10 -77.32
N ASP A 669 -46.97 -13.13 -78.59
CA ASP A 669 -47.05 -14.27 -79.50
C ASP A 669 -46.76 -15.60 -78.82
N PHE A 670 -47.71 -16.53 -78.97
CA PHE A 670 -47.46 -17.90 -78.60
C PHE A 670 -46.65 -18.58 -79.71
N SER A 671 -45.53 -19.20 -79.32
CA SER A 671 -44.78 -20.02 -80.25
C SER A 671 -45.64 -21.17 -80.79
N ALA A 672 -45.84 -21.22 -82.11
CA ALA A 672 -46.58 -22.25 -82.85
C ALA A 672 -46.09 -23.71 -82.64
N ASP A 673 -45.08 -23.92 -81.78
CA ASP A 673 -44.49 -25.22 -81.46
C ASP A 673 -45.00 -25.85 -80.14
N ASP A 674 -45.92 -25.20 -79.39
CA ASP A 674 -46.53 -25.83 -78.20
C ASP A 674 -47.80 -26.66 -78.50
N THR A 675 -47.80 -27.35 -79.64
CA THR A 675 -48.66 -28.52 -79.84
C THR A 675 -47.96 -29.81 -79.41
N GLY A 676 -47.83 -29.98 -78.09
CA GLY A 676 -48.23 -31.26 -77.50
C GLY A 676 -47.25 -32.01 -76.60
N SER A 677 -47.77 -32.32 -75.41
CA SER A 677 -48.13 -33.70 -75.01
C SER A 677 -47.45 -34.22 -73.74
N ALA A 678 -48.22 -34.19 -72.65
CA ALA A 678 -48.47 -35.36 -71.80
C ALA A 678 -49.80 -35.11 -71.04
N GLY A 679 -50.95 -35.71 -71.34
CA GLY A 679 -51.20 -37.05 -71.86
C GLY A 679 -51.28 -38.06 -70.70
N ALA A 680 -52.46 -38.22 -70.08
CA ALA A 680 -53.03 -39.53 -69.71
C ALA A 680 -54.29 -39.45 -68.82
N ASP A 681 -55.43 -39.59 -69.48
CA ASP A 681 -56.26 -40.80 -69.40
C ASP A 681 -57.26 -40.99 -68.22
N LYS A 682 -58.53 -41.14 -68.65
CA LYS A 682 -59.67 -41.88 -68.07
C LYS A 682 -60.62 -41.16 -67.12
N GLY A 683 -61.71 -40.71 -67.73
CA GLY A 683 -62.94 -41.48 -67.58
C GLY A 683 -64.09 -40.79 -66.86
N CYS A 684 -65.14 -40.54 -67.63
CA CYS A 684 -66.55 -40.67 -67.25
C CYS A 684 -66.94 -40.22 -65.83
N GLY A 685 -67.48 -39.00 -65.77
CA GLY A 685 -68.79 -38.71 -65.17
C GLY A 685 -69.04 -39.20 -63.75
N CYS A 686 -69.11 -38.27 -62.81
CA CYS A 686 -70.38 -37.77 -62.28
C CYS A 686 -70.06 -36.72 -61.21
N GLY A 687 -70.76 -35.58 -61.25
CA GLY A 687 -70.45 -34.51 -60.30
C GLY A 687 -71.40 -33.33 -60.27
N THR A 688 -72.49 -33.31 -61.04
CA THR A 688 -73.60 -32.37 -60.80
C THR A 688 -74.92 -33.13 -60.78
N SER A 689 -75.52 -33.18 -59.59
CA SER A 689 -76.96 -33.07 -59.48
C SER A 689 -77.27 -31.58 -59.40
N GLY A 690 -78.07 -31.14 -60.38
CA GLY A 690 -78.71 -29.83 -60.64
C GLY A 690 -78.49 -28.65 -59.68
N GLY A 691 -78.38 -27.42 -60.15
CA GLY A 691 -78.64 -26.89 -61.49
C GLY A 691 -78.70 -25.37 -61.42
N ALA A 692 -78.20 -24.75 -62.49
CA ALA A 692 -78.49 -23.43 -63.06
C ALA A 692 -78.40 -22.16 -62.19
N GLY A 693 -77.55 -21.24 -62.67
CA GLY A 693 -77.91 -19.84 -62.81
C GLY A 693 -77.09 -18.86 -61.97
N ALA A 694 -75.83 -18.64 -62.36
CA ALA A 694 -75.01 -17.53 -61.89
C ALA A 694 -75.27 -16.28 -62.74
N TRP A 695 -75.28 -15.12 -62.09
CA TRP A 695 -75.00 -13.81 -62.68
C TRP A 695 -74.68 -12.80 -61.57
N LEU A 696 -73.69 -11.96 -61.89
CA LEU A 696 -73.40 -10.61 -61.39
C LEU A 696 -72.66 -10.38 -60.05
N ALA A 697 -71.41 -9.92 -60.24
CA ALA A 697 -70.95 -8.54 -60.01
C ALA A 697 -70.46 -8.11 -58.62
N LEU A 698 -69.14 -7.82 -58.62
CA LEU A 698 -68.44 -6.69 -58.00
C LEU A 698 -69.31 -5.53 -57.50
N VAL A 699 -69.07 -5.09 -56.25
CA VAL A 699 -69.16 -3.67 -55.85
C VAL A 699 -68.09 -3.35 -54.77
N LEU A 700 -67.05 -2.65 -55.23
CA LEU A 700 -66.46 -1.40 -54.73
C LEU A 700 -66.70 -0.88 -53.28
N LEU A 701 -65.55 -0.51 -52.68
CA LEU A 701 -65.24 0.72 -51.93
C LEU A 701 -66.01 1.05 -50.62
N ALA A 702 -65.26 1.12 -49.50
CA ALA A 702 -64.88 2.40 -48.87
C ALA A 702 -64.48 2.24 -47.39
N ALA A 703 -63.32 2.83 -47.08
CA ALA A 703 -62.94 3.54 -45.86
C ALA A 703 -63.42 3.03 -44.49
N LEU A 704 -62.46 2.73 -43.59
CA LEU A 704 -62.32 3.40 -42.27
C LEU A 704 -61.21 2.77 -41.42
N ARG A 705 -60.25 3.63 -41.06
CA ARG A 705 -59.72 3.84 -39.70
C ARG A 705 -59.19 2.64 -38.88
N ARG A 706 -57.92 2.84 -38.51
CA ARG A 706 -57.32 2.71 -37.16
C ARG A 706 -56.92 1.32 -36.66
N ARG A 707 -55.60 1.21 -36.46
CA ARG A 707 -54.92 0.89 -35.18
C ARG A 707 -55.47 -0.30 -34.40
N ARG A 708 -54.69 -1.39 -34.32
CA ARG A 708 -53.76 -1.68 -33.19
C ARG A 708 -53.41 -3.18 -33.18
N ARG A 709 -52.12 -3.39 -32.90
CA ARG A 709 -51.43 -4.59 -32.42
C ARG A 709 -51.10 -5.64 -33.46
#